data_AF-A0A8J1JRB7-F1
#
_entry.id   AF-A0A8J1JRB7-F1
#
_cell.length_a   1.000
_cell.length_b   1.000
_cell.length_c   1.000
_cell.angle_alpha   90.00
_cell.angle_beta   90.00
_cell.angle_gamma   90.00
#
_symmetry.space_group_name_H-M   'P 1'
#
loop_
_entity.id
_entity.type
_entity.pdbx_description
1 polymer ?
#
loop_
_entity_poly.entity_id
_entity_poly.type
_entity_poly.pdbx_seq_one_letter_code
_entity_poly.pdbx_strand_id
1 'polypeptide(L)'
;MAMNAKRPRLDEAPTLLIRICDAFVRTPVNIISPIIKAKASVRVFYKLQGHLLEKILRETGEGFGLELSNILWRQLTENSHSDTEGNIFIEYRASKPLDTDTFALYKDCIEKQLKESGIRNVLIHQVKDQITVCQPLITEIDYRIHKVTSTYQRQLVGDGNLVDAELHSIQTQLVELHQNPIQVAVFSHNGVGKSFLLNLLLLLTEENKEELEANGLKKIQTLQAIDEHAEVRMVKDDYCTELPEAIQDFIKDLNGDERNFQSLVGSICHELRFTNQEELRKNADSFGNLGDYFTDQKRISIEPYLLPQKEICYSYNSTTKCIFIIKYGASFQMRVDYLDKKQIQNQLFELKFLEPEMRTIKSDNEIKQMAFESLKARAAVLTAYAFPENDEQALRNILCSITHPEDVNISRDVEAFAGKTEIYLGKGENASEERLALQKLLQEFTLQNEATSDLMSKKIAAVKSIVVYVPSKLLHSGIEMVELPGTDHSDPLVFSFIQDALDTADALLLLSEFAFVVTGKEVKYMLKHSGFFKNWLKDSQEYKLMFLSYPEKYQKYQFGRSDLINLQRMEHEEEKKRMRELEELSRIMYPNSLTPNMTRNIVTSTILPLLHTSIHAQEGMPHELIGEYARFLQYTGIQNLLTQLDLFILKRKQILLEELENKLTDFEKKKSNESNKGPRNSAGCSPQKPDIIQESFLKKNEDLFNGLKQTQERIINDTINSTLTDLMLQSATSAIKMWAEKERKITDPGIFNPEYKGKHPAFQVKIHDLLFGDLAEKLPLVFQKLIKDLKQVFEQYKVHHIFQ
;
A
#
# COMPACT_ATOMS: atom_id res chain seq x y z
N MET A 1 62.52 -53.78 -5.12
CA MET A 1 61.77 -52.51 -5.06
C MET A 1 60.36 -52.78 -5.54
N ALA A 2 59.43 -52.95 -4.59
CA ALA A 2 58.02 -53.16 -4.87
C ALA A 2 57.33 -51.79 -4.94
N MET A 3 56.83 -51.41 -6.12
CA MET A 3 55.90 -50.28 -6.24
C MET A 3 54.50 -50.80 -5.95
N ASN A 4 53.97 -50.38 -4.81
CA ASN A 4 52.58 -50.57 -4.40
C ASN A 4 51.64 -49.92 -5.44
N ALA A 5 51.00 -50.76 -6.24
CA ALA A 5 49.74 -50.39 -6.89
C ALA A 5 48.68 -50.22 -5.78
N LYS A 6 48.38 -48.98 -5.42
CA LYS A 6 47.18 -48.67 -4.63
C LYS A 6 45.97 -49.11 -5.46
N ARG A 7 45.30 -50.17 -5.00
CA ARG A 7 43.96 -50.55 -5.44
C ARG A 7 43.03 -49.31 -5.35
N PRO A 8 42.20 -49.02 -6.36
CA PRO A 8 41.14 -48.05 -6.20
C PRO A 8 40.19 -48.55 -5.11
N ARG A 9 39.82 -47.68 -4.16
CA ARG A 9 38.77 -47.98 -3.19
C ARG A 9 37.47 -48.27 -3.97
N LEU A 10 36.87 -49.43 -3.73
CA LEU A 10 35.49 -49.70 -4.14
C LEU A 10 34.55 -48.78 -3.35
N ASP A 11 33.63 -48.19 -4.11
CA ASP A 11 32.25 -47.84 -3.73
C ASP A 11 32.04 -46.78 -2.62
N GLU A 12 32.39 -45.52 -2.91
CA GLU A 12 31.54 -44.42 -2.46
C GLU A 12 30.43 -44.26 -3.50
N ALA A 13 29.20 -44.59 -3.13
CA ALA A 13 28.03 -44.39 -3.98
C ALA A 13 28.01 -42.95 -4.51
N PRO A 14 27.82 -42.73 -5.83
CA PRO A 14 27.83 -41.38 -6.38
C PRO A 14 26.85 -40.49 -5.62
N THR A 15 27.37 -39.39 -5.10
CA THR A 15 26.55 -38.38 -4.43
C THR A 15 25.93 -37.49 -5.50
N LEU A 16 24.61 -37.47 -5.54
CA LEU A 16 23.82 -36.64 -6.44
C LEU A 16 23.42 -35.38 -5.70
N LEU A 17 23.70 -34.22 -6.28
CA LEU A 17 23.33 -32.93 -5.72
C LEU A 17 22.20 -32.31 -6.55
N ILE A 18 21.08 -32.02 -5.91
CA ILE A 18 19.91 -31.38 -6.53
C ILE A 18 19.67 -30.04 -5.85
N ARG A 19 19.54 -28.96 -6.62
CA ARG A 19 19.17 -27.64 -6.11
C ARG A 19 17.67 -27.40 -6.35
N ILE A 20 16.97 -26.96 -5.31
CA ILE A 20 15.56 -26.56 -5.34
C ILE A 20 15.45 -25.07 -5.00
N CYS A 21 14.81 -24.29 -5.87
CA CYS A 21 14.70 -22.82 -5.74
C CYS A 21 13.34 -22.32 -6.23
N ASP A 22 12.94 -21.13 -5.81
CA ASP A 22 11.83 -20.39 -6.41
C ASP A 22 12.21 -19.91 -7.82
N ALA A 23 11.30 -20.08 -8.77
CA ALA A 23 11.42 -19.57 -10.12
C ALA A 23 10.94 -18.12 -10.19
N PHE A 24 11.63 -17.30 -10.99
CA PHE A 24 11.04 -16.08 -11.53
C PHE A 24 9.88 -16.46 -12.47
N VAL A 25 8.75 -15.80 -12.29
CA VAL A 25 7.55 -15.99 -13.13
C VAL A 25 7.33 -14.82 -14.04
N ARG A 26 6.70 -15.07 -15.20
CA ARG A 26 6.26 -14.03 -16.12
C ARG A 26 4.80 -13.67 -15.84
N THR A 27 4.48 -12.38 -15.90
CA THR A 27 3.10 -11.89 -15.98
C THR A 27 2.50 -12.26 -17.34
N PRO A 28 1.16 -12.14 -17.54
CA PRO A 28 0.51 -12.42 -18.82
C PRO A 28 1.04 -11.59 -20.01
N VAL A 29 1.73 -10.48 -19.75
CA VAL A 29 2.38 -9.61 -20.75
C VAL A 29 3.89 -9.83 -20.84
N ASN A 30 4.38 -11.00 -20.40
CA ASN A 30 5.79 -11.43 -20.47
C ASN A 30 6.78 -10.62 -19.62
N ILE A 31 6.32 -9.90 -18.58
CA ILE A 31 7.22 -9.19 -17.65
C ILE A 31 7.60 -10.11 -16.50
N ILE A 32 8.89 -10.18 -16.12
CA ILE A 32 9.30 -10.98 -14.96
C ILE A 32 8.87 -10.30 -13.67
N SER A 33 8.16 -11.04 -12.81
CA SER A 33 7.77 -10.58 -11.48
C SER A 33 8.97 -10.68 -10.51
N PRO A 34 9.41 -9.57 -9.89
CA PRO A 34 10.55 -9.58 -8.98
C PRO A 34 10.21 -10.10 -7.57
N ILE A 35 8.92 -10.32 -7.26
CA ILE A 35 8.43 -10.72 -5.93
C ILE A 35 7.71 -12.07 -6.03
N ILE A 36 7.81 -12.92 -5.00
CA ILE A 36 6.99 -14.11 -4.81
C ILE A 36 6.27 -14.04 -3.45
N LYS A 37 5.02 -14.51 -3.38
CA LYS A 37 4.27 -14.60 -2.12
C LYS A 37 4.95 -15.61 -1.20
N ALA A 38 5.02 -15.32 0.09
CA ALA A 38 5.57 -16.22 1.10
C ALA A 38 4.89 -17.59 1.06
N LYS A 39 3.55 -17.63 0.95
CA LYS A 39 2.78 -18.88 0.86
C LYS A 39 3.09 -19.77 -0.35
N ALA A 40 3.62 -19.19 -1.43
CA ALA A 40 3.91 -19.90 -2.67
C ALA A 40 5.38 -20.31 -2.79
N SER A 41 6.24 -19.87 -1.86
CA SER A 41 7.68 -20.06 -1.91
C SER A 41 8.13 -21.38 -1.28
N VAL A 42 9.00 -22.11 -1.97
CA VAL A 42 9.62 -23.33 -1.44
C VAL A 42 10.58 -23.04 -0.28
N ARG A 43 11.19 -21.84 -0.25
CA ARG A 43 12.08 -21.41 0.84
C ARG A 43 11.30 -21.24 2.14
N VAL A 44 10.16 -20.56 2.07
CA VAL A 44 9.27 -20.36 3.22
C VAL A 44 8.66 -21.68 3.66
N PHE A 45 8.25 -22.53 2.71
CA PHE A 45 7.78 -23.88 3.00
C PHE A 45 8.82 -24.71 3.75
N TYR A 46 10.08 -24.70 3.32
CA TYR A 46 11.16 -25.37 4.03
C TYR A 46 11.36 -24.83 5.46
N LYS A 47 11.30 -23.50 5.64
CA LYS A 47 11.48 -22.87 6.95
C LYS A 47 10.34 -23.15 7.93
N LEU A 48 9.10 -23.15 7.46
CA LEU A 48 7.92 -23.32 8.31
C LEU A 48 7.49 -24.79 8.44
N GLN A 49 7.70 -25.59 7.39
CA GLN A 49 7.20 -26.96 7.24
C GLN A 49 8.27 -27.91 6.69
N GLY A 50 9.55 -27.72 7.06
CA GLY A 50 10.68 -28.50 6.55
C GLY A 50 10.54 -30.02 6.68
N HIS A 51 9.85 -30.51 7.72
CA HIS A 51 9.55 -31.93 7.89
C HIS A 51 8.64 -32.51 6.79
N LEU A 52 7.69 -31.72 6.27
CA LEU A 52 6.85 -32.11 5.14
C LEU A 52 7.68 -32.13 3.84
N LEU A 53 8.54 -31.13 3.63
CA LEU A 53 9.44 -31.13 2.48
C LEU A 53 10.39 -32.32 2.50
N GLU A 54 10.98 -32.63 3.65
CA GLU A 54 11.86 -33.79 3.82
C GLU A 54 11.11 -35.10 3.52
N LYS A 55 9.86 -35.21 3.97
CA LYS A 55 8.99 -36.36 3.66
C LYS A 55 8.75 -36.49 2.15
N ILE A 56 8.33 -35.42 1.49
CA ILE A 56 8.11 -35.34 0.02
C ILE A 56 9.37 -35.81 -0.72
N LEU A 57 10.54 -35.27 -0.33
CA LEU A 57 11.83 -35.59 -0.94
C LEU A 57 12.24 -37.05 -0.72
N ARG A 58 12.05 -37.57 0.49
CA ARG A 58 12.39 -38.95 0.82
C ARG A 58 11.51 -39.94 0.07
N GLU A 59 10.18 -39.77 0.14
CA GLU A 59 9.21 -40.65 -0.53
C GLU A 59 9.40 -40.64 -2.05
N THR A 60 9.62 -39.46 -2.63
CA THR A 60 9.87 -39.34 -4.07
C THR A 60 11.22 -39.95 -4.42
N GLY A 61 12.29 -39.63 -3.67
CA GLY A 61 13.64 -40.16 -3.90
C GLY A 61 13.69 -41.70 -3.85
N GLU A 62 13.04 -42.31 -2.86
CA GLU A 62 12.94 -43.77 -2.75
C GLU A 62 12.30 -44.41 -4.00
N GLY A 63 11.27 -43.77 -4.56
CA GLY A 63 10.63 -44.17 -5.81
C GLY A 63 11.57 -44.20 -7.04
N PHE A 64 12.69 -43.47 -6.98
CA PHE A 64 13.73 -43.41 -8.02
C PHE A 64 15.06 -44.05 -7.58
N GLY A 65 15.08 -44.80 -6.47
CA GLY A 65 16.28 -45.47 -5.96
C GLY A 65 17.33 -44.51 -5.38
N LEU A 66 16.90 -43.35 -4.89
CA LEU A 66 17.71 -42.33 -4.24
C LEU A 66 17.53 -42.37 -2.72
N GLU A 67 18.62 -42.43 -1.98
CA GLU A 67 18.61 -42.34 -0.52
C GLU A 67 18.95 -40.91 -0.08
N LEU A 68 17.98 -40.21 0.50
CA LEU A 68 18.15 -38.84 0.99
C LEU A 68 19.22 -38.81 2.09
N SER A 69 20.33 -38.13 1.81
CA SER A 69 21.46 -38.03 2.74
C SER A 69 21.42 -36.74 3.55
N ASN A 70 21.17 -35.61 2.91
CA ASN A 70 21.18 -34.31 3.59
C ASN A 70 20.36 -33.25 2.86
N ILE A 71 19.93 -32.23 3.60
CA ILE A 71 19.31 -31.00 3.09
C ILE A 71 20.13 -29.82 3.61
N LEU A 72 20.70 -29.04 2.70
CA LEU A 72 21.60 -27.93 3.00
C LEU A 72 20.95 -26.61 2.58
N TRP A 73 21.01 -25.62 3.48
CA TRP A 73 20.64 -24.23 3.20
C TRP A 73 21.91 -23.40 2.97
N ARG A 74 21.97 -22.68 1.85
CA ARG A 74 23.07 -21.74 1.55
C ARG A 74 22.52 -20.35 1.33
N GLN A 75 22.99 -19.39 2.13
CA GLN A 75 22.62 -17.98 1.99
C GLN A 75 23.28 -17.35 0.76
N LEU A 76 22.61 -16.36 0.17
CA LEU A 76 23.13 -15.65 -1.01
C LEU A 76 24.33 -14.77 -0.70
N THR A 77 24.35 -14.15 0.50
CA THR A 77 25.44 -13.31 0.99
C THR A 77 25.74 -13.65 2.45
N GLU A 78 27.01 -13.62 2.84
CA GLU A 78 27.44 -13.92 4.22
C GLU A 78 26.92 -12.90 5.26
N ASN A 79 26.43 -11.74 4.80
CA ASN A 79 25.90 -10.66 5.63
C ASN A 79 24.37 -10.54 5.58
N SER A 80 23.67 -11.46 4.93
CA SER A 80 22.21 -11.48 4.92
C SER A 80 21.67 -11.95 6.27
N HIS A 81 21.00 -11.06 6.99
CA HIS A 81 20.24 -11.39 8.20
C HIS A 81 18.81 -11.88 7.90
N SER A 82 18.40 -11.99 6.62
CA SER A 82 17.06 -12.46 6.29
C SER A 82 16.99 -13.99 6.33
N ASP A 83 16.01 -14.51 7.06
CA ASP A 83 15.74 -15.95 7.15
C ASP A 83 15.22 -16.55 5.84
N THR A 84 14.80 -15.72 4.90
CA THR A 84 14.15 -16.11 3.64
C THR A 84 15.09 -16.05 2.42
N GLU A 85 16.33 -15.56 2.59
CA GLU A 85 17.33 -15.49 1.51
C GLU A 85 18.28 -16.70 1.53
N GLY A 86 18.08 -17.64 0.61
CA GLY A 86 18.99 -18.76 0.40
C GLY A 86 18.44 -19.85 -0.51
N ASN A 87 19.34 -20.68 -1.03
CA ASN A 87 19.01 -21.81 -1.89
C ASN A 87 19.00 -23.11 -1.08
N ILE A 88 18.13 -24.05 -1.47
CA ILE A 88 18.03 -25.39 -0.88
C ILE A 88 18.80 -26.37 -1.77
N PHE A 89 19.71 -27.12 -1.17
CA PHE A 89 20.47 -28.19 -1.83
C PHE A 89 20.16 -29.53 -1.17
N ILE A 90 19.87 -30.53 -1.99
CA ILE A 90 19.51 -31.88 -1.57
C ILE A 90 20.63 -32.81 -2.01
N GLU A 91 21.21 -33.51 -1.04
CA GLU A 91 22.22 -34.53 -1.28
C GLU A 91 21.56 -35.91 -1.21
N TYR A 92 21.64 -36.65 -2.31
CA TYR A 92 21.22 -38.04 -2.39
C TYR A 92 22.42 -38.95 -2.56
N ARG A 93 22.35 -40.14 -1.96
CA ARG A 93 23.17 -41.28 -2.36
C ARG A 93 22.41 -42.08 -3.40
N ALA A 94 23.06 -42.36 -4.51
CA ALA A 94 22.45 -43.12 -5.58
C ALA A 94 23.29 -44.38 -5.86
N SER A 95 22.63 -45.52 -6.07
CA SER A 95 23.32 -46.75 -6.50
C SER A 95 23.85 -46.65 -7.93
N LYS A 96 23.24 -45.77 -8.75
CA LYS A 96 23.63 -45.43 -10.12
C LYS A 96 23.39 -43.94 -10.38
N PRO A 97 24.12 -43.30 -11.32
CA PRO A 97 23.82 -41.93 -11.74
C PRO A 97 22.39 -41.84 -12.30
N LEU A 98 21.65 -40.77 -11.99
CA LEU A 98 20.40 -40.48 -12.68
C LEU A 98 20.70 -40.02 -14.12
N ASP A 99 20.08 -40.68 -15.09
CA ASP A 99 20.01 -40.19 -16.46
C ASP A 99 18.99 -39.04 -16.59
N THR A 100 19.05 -38.34 -17.72
CA THR A 100 18.23 -37.15 -17.98
C THR A 100 16.73 -37.43 -17.98
N ASP A 101 16.30 -38.59 -18.50
CA ASP A 101 14.88 -38.93 -18.61
C ASP A 101 14.30 -39.29 -17.24
N THR A 102 15.06 -40.07 -16.46
CA THR A 102 14.70 -40.39 -15.07
C THR A 102 14.67 -39.12 -14.20
N PHE A 103 15.58 -38.18 -14.42
CA PHE A 103 15.60 -36.91 -13.68
C PHE A 103 14.40 -36.02 -14.02
N ALA A 104 13.96 -36.01 -15.28
CA ALA A 104 12.75 -35.31 -15.68
C ALA A 104 11.51 -35.87 -14.95
N LEU A 105 11.38 -37.19 -14.84
CA LEU A 105 10.29 -37.83 -14.09
C LEU A 105 10.34 -37.53 -12.59
N TYR A 106 11.54 -37.55 -11.99
CA TYR A 106 11.74 -37.15 -10.60
C TYR A 106 11.28 -35.71 -10.37
N LYS A 107 11.70 -34.80 -11.25
CA LYS A 107 11.33 -33.38 -11.21
C LYS A 107 9.82 -33.19 -11.26
N ASP A 108 9.14 -33.82 -12.21
CA ASP A 108 7.68 -33.73 -12.37
C ASP A 108 6.93 -34.22 -11.12
N CYS A 109 7.42 -35.30 -10.49
CA CYS A 109 6.83 -35.84 -9.27
C CYS A 109 6.95 -34.87 -8.09
N ILE A 110 8.13 -34.29 -7.87
CA ILE A 110 8.34 -33.28 -6.82
C ILE A 110 7.48 -32.04 -7.09
N GLU A 111 7.47 -31.52 -8.32
CA GLU A 111 6.68 -30.34 -8.68
C GLU A 111 5.19 -30.56 -8.41
N LYS A 112 4.67 -31.75 -8.69
CA LYS A 112 3.28 -32.12 -8.38
C LYS A 112 2.99 -32.10 -6.88
N GLN A 113 3.81 -32.78 -6.06
CA GLN A 113 3.59 -32.81 -4.60
C GLN A 113 3.75 -31.44 -3.95
N LEU A 114 4.67 -30.61 -4.46
CA LEU A 114 4.81 -29.22 -4.02
C LEU A 114 3.58 -28.38 -4.39
N LYS A 115 3.01 -28.57 -5.60
CA LYS A 115 1.78 -27.88 -6.04
C LYS A 115 0.59 -28.25 -5.16
N GLU A 116 0.47 -29.50 -4.73
CA GLU A 116 -0.55 -29.97 -3.77
C GLU A 116 -0.41 -29.30 -2.39
N SER A 117 0.82 -28.92 -2.02
CA SER A 117 1.12 -28.16 -0.78
C SER A 117 0.97 -26.63 -0.94
N GLY A 118 0.50 -26.16 -2.10
CA GLY A 118 0.34 -24.73 -2.41
C GLY A 118 1.60 -24.03 -2.91
N ILE A 119 2.72 -24.74 -3.06
CA ILE A 119 4.00 -24.21 -3.55
C ILE A 119 4.01 -24.24 -5.08
N ARG A 120 4.40 -23.14 -5.71
CA ARG A 120 4.30 -23.00 -7.16
C ARG A 120 5.57 -22.43 -7.77
N ASN A 121 5.78 -22.75 -9.05
CA ASN A 121 6.87 -22.21 -9.87
C ASN A 121 8.23 -22.47 -9.22
N VAL A 122 8.58 -23.75 -9.08
CA VAL A 122 9.83 -24.21 -8.47
C VAL A 122 10.81 -24.60 -9.57
N LEU A 123 12.10 -24.35 -9.34
CA LEU A 123 13.20 -24.80 -10.18
C LEU A 123 13.93 -25.93 -9.48
N ILE A 124 14.03 -27.07 -10.17
CA ILE A 124 14.73 -28.27 -9.69
C ILE A 124 15.82 -28.61 -10.70
N HIS A 125 17.07 -28.61 -10.25
CA HIS A 125 18.23 -28.85 -11.10
C HIS A 125 19.20 -29.83 -10.48
N GLN A 126 19.74 -30.74 -11.27
CA GLN A 126 20.96 -31.47 -10.91
C GLN A 126 22.16 -30.54 -11.07
N VAL A 127 22.95 -30.36 -10.02
CA VAL A 127 24.10 -29.43 -9.99
C VAL A 127 25.38 -30.16 -9.57
N LYS A 128 26.54 -29.58 -9.88
CA LYS A 128 27.86 -30.16 -9.52
C LYS A 128 28.47 -29.51 -8.28
N ASP A 129 28.02 -28.33 -7.93
CA ASP A 129 28.50 -27.53 -6.80
C ASP A 129 27.32 -26.86 -6.08
N GLN A 130 27.64 -26.19 -4.95
CA GLN A 130 26.67 -25.50 -4.12
C GLN A 130 26.63 -23.99 -4.41
N ILE A 131 26.84 -23.60 -5.68
CA ILE A 131 26.76 -22.19 -6.09
C ILE A 131 25.31 -21.71 -6.01
N THR A 132 25.11 -20.64 -5.24
CA THR A 132 23.82 -20.00 -5.03
C THR A 132 23.38 -19.22 -6.28
N VAL A 133 22.07 -19.13 -6.49
CA VAL A 133 21.47 -18.37 -7.59
C VAL A 133 20.41 -17.43 -7.08
N CYS A 134 20.27 -16.29 -7.75
CA CYS A 134 19.26 -15.30 -7.42
C CYS A 134 17.84 -15.87 -7.55
N GLN A 135 16.97 -15.43 -6.66
CA GLN A 135 15.56 -15.82 -6.58
C GLN A 135 14.69 -14.57 -6.42
N PRO A 136 13.37 -14.65 -6.71
CA PRO A 136 12.45 -13.56 -6.44
C PRO A 136 12.48 -13.11 -4.97
N LEU A 137 12.25 -11.83 -4.71
CA LEU A 137 12.16 -11.27 -3.36
C LEU A 137 10.92 -11.81 -2.64
N ILE A 138 11.05 -12.10 -1.35
CA ILE A 138 9.92 -12.31 -0.44
C ILE A 138 9.97 -11.13 0.52
N THR A 139 8.89 -10.36 0.62
CA THR A 139 8.82 -9.26 1.57
C THR A 139 8.74 -9.82 2.99
N GLU A 140 9.48 -9.24 3.92
CA GLU A 140 9.56 -9.70 5.31
C GLU A 140 8.19 -9.61 5.99
N ILE A 141 7.39 -8.58 5.67
CA ILE A 141 6.01 -8.49 6.17
C ILE A 141 5.15 -9.68 5.73
N ASP A 142 5.18 -10.05 4.45
CA ASP A 142 4.38 -11.17 3.92
C ASP A 142 4.83 -12.50 4.54
N TYR A 143 6.14 -12.69 4.72
CA TYR A 143 6.66 -13.85 5.44
C TYR A 143 6.13 -13.94 6.87
N ARG A 144 6.20 -12.85 7.65
CA ARG A 144 5.71 -12.85 9.04
C ARG A 144 4.21 -13.04 9.13
N ILE A 145 3.44 -12.38 8.27
CA ILE A 145 1.98 -12.59 8.17
C ILE A 145 1.69 -14.06 7.86
N HIS A 146 2.35 -14.64 6.86
CA HIS A 146 2.14 -16.04 6.50
C HIS A 146 2.54 -17.00 7.63
N LYS A 147 3.64 -16.71 8.35
CA LYS A 147 4.06 -17.48 9.53
C LYS A 147 2.99 -17.47 10.63
N VAL A 148 2.42 -16.31 10.95
CA VAL A 148 1.35 -16.19 11.94
C VAL A 148 0.08 -16.90 11.47
N THR A 149 -0.35 -16.66 10.22
CA THR A 149 -1.55 -17.26 9.63
C THR A 149 -1.46 -18.78 9.53
N SER A 150 -0.33 -19.32 9.06
CA SER A 150 -0.12 -20.78 8.97
C SER A 150 -0.05 -21.43 10.35
N THR A 151 0.47 -20.73 11.35
CA THR A 151 0.49 -21.19 12.74
C THR A 151 -0.92 -21.22 13.32
N TYR A 152 -1.70 -20.16 13.13
CA TYR A 152 -3.11 -20.10 13.50
C TYR A 152 -3.94 -21.22 12.84
N GLN A 153 -3.79 -21.43 11.53
CA GLN A 153 -4.53 -22.47 10.80
C GLN A 153 -4.23 -23.89 11.31
N ARG A 154 -2.97 -24.18 11.69
CA ARG A 154 -2.62 -25.47 12.32
C ARG A 154 -3.32 -25.68 13.65
N GLN A 155 -3.74 -24.61 14.34
CA GLN A 155 -4.49 -24.74 15.59
C GLN A 155 -5.95 -25.13 15.40
N LEU A 156 -6.57 -24.74 14.27
CA LEU A 156 -7.98 -25.02 13.95
C LEU A 156 -8.28 -26.52 13.69
N VAL A 157 -7.27 -27.31 13.33
CA VAL A 157 -7.44 -28.73 12.93
C VAL A 157 -7.56 -29.69 14.15
N GLY A 158 -7.66 -29.17 15.37
CA GLY A 158 -7.82 -29.99 16.60
C GLY A 158 -9.26 -30.02 17.11
N ASP A 159 -9.79 -31.23 17.34
CA ASP A 159 -11.14 -31.46 17.89
C ASP A 159 -11.38 -30.77 19.25
N GLY A 160 -12.41 -29.91 19.30
CA GLY A 160 -13.38 -29.83 20.38
C GLY A 160 -12.99 -29.15 21.71
N ASN A 161 -13.57 -27.95 21.91
CA ASN A 161 -14.07 -27.40 23.19
C ASN A 161 -13.15 -26.67 24.17
N LEU A 162 -11.90 -26.36 23.83
CA LEU A 162 -11.08 -25.49 24.68
C LEU A 162 -10.56 -24.27 23.90
N VAL A 163 -11.19 -23.12 24.21
CA VAL A 163 -10.73 -21.73 24.00
C VAL A 163 -11.12 -21.04 22.68
N ASP A 164 -12.42 -20.87 22.43
CA ASP A 164 -12.95 -20.04 21.32
C ASP A 164 -12.56 -18.56 21.46
N ALA A 165 -12.47 -18.00 22.68
CA ALA A 165 -12.25 -16.56 22.87
C ALA A 165 -10.82 -16.10 22.53
N GLU A 166 -9.77 -16.85 22.87
CA GLU A 166 -8.39 -16.50 22.50
C GLU A 166 -8.16 -16.68 20.99
N LEU A 167 -8.67 -17.76 20.39
CA LEU A 167 -8.61 -17.96 18.94
C LEU A 167 -9.40 -16.88 18.18
N HIS A 168 -10.59 -16.52 18.66
CA HIS A 168 -11.37 -15.40 18.10
C HIS A 168 -10.62 -14.07 18.25
N SER A 169 -9.96 -13.83 19.38
CA SER A 169 -9.12 -12.63 19.57
C SER A 169 -7.95 -12.59 18.59
N ILE A 170 -7.26 -13.72 18.38
CA ILE A 170 -6.17 -13.85 17.41
C ILE A 170 -6.70 -13.64 15.98
N GLN A 171 -7.85 -14.23 15.64
CA GLN A 171 -8.50 -14.03 14.34
C GLN A 171 -8.87 -12.56 14.11
N THR A 172 -9.41 -11.88 15.12
CA THR A 172 -9.78 -10.47 15.02
C THR A 172 -8.54 -9.59 14.79
N GLN A 173 -7.45 -9.84 15.52
CA GLN A 173 -6.19 -9.11 15.34
C GLN A 173 -5.51 -9.43 14.00
N LEU A 174 -5.64 -10.66 13.49
CA LEU A 174 -5.20 -11.02 12.14
C LEU A 174 -5.97 -10.23 11.08
N VAL A 175 -7.29 -10.11 11.24
CA VAL A 175 -8.13 -9.29 10.35
C VAL A 175 -7.73 -7.81 10.42
N GLU A 176 -7.50 -7.27 11.62
CA GLU A 176 -7.04 -5.88 11.82
C GLU A 176 -5.73 -5.60 11.09
N LEU A 177 -4.80 -6.57 11.11
CA LEU A 177 -3.51 -6.46 10.44
C LEU A 177 -3.64 -6.30 8.91
N HIS A 178 -4.70 -6.85 8.32
CA HIS A 178 -5.05 -6.66 6.91
C HIS A 178 -5.90 -5.41 6.63
N GLN A 179 -6.70 -4.95 7.60
CA GLN A 179 -7.67 -3.86 7.43
C GLN A 179 -7.11 -2.45 7.63
N ASN A 180 -5.96 -2.30 8.29
CA ASN A 180 -5.28 -1.01 8.50
C ASN A 180 -4.10 -0.87 7.52
N PRO A 181 -4.34 -0.38 6.28
CA PRO A 181 -3.27 -0.18 5.33
C PRO A 181 -2.40 1.01 5.74
N ILE A 182 -1.12 0.92 5.41
CA ILE A 182 -0.18 2.03 5.54
C ILE A 182 -0.38 2.92 4.32
N GLN A 183 -0.67 4.20 4.57
CA GLN A 183 -0.99 5.14 3.51
C GLN A 183 0.29 5.80 2.98
N VAL A 184 0.57 5.56 1.71
CA VAL A 184 1.73 6.09 0.99
C VAL A 184 1.25 7.15 0.01
N ALA A 185 1.46 8.42 0.32
CA ALA A 185 1.16 9.52 -0.59
C ALA A 185 2.24 9.60 -1.68
N VAL A 186 1.82 9.64 -2.94
CA VAL A 186 2.69 9.77 -4.10
C VAL A 186 2.47 11.14 -4.71
N PHE A 187 3.50 11.98 -4.60
CA PHE A 187 3.46 13.35 -5.07
C PHE A 187 4.42 13.52 -6.25
N SER A 188 3.83 13.79 -7.42
CA SER A 188 4.56 14.04 -8.67
C SER A 188 4.75 15.53 -8.89
N HIS A 189 6.00 15.99 -8.98
CA HIS A 189 6.31 17.38 -9.32
C HIS A 189 6.06 17.64 -10.82
N ASN A 190 5.42 18.77 -11.17
CA ASN A 190 5.11 19.17 -12.56
C ASN A 190 4.29 18.14 -13.38
N GLY A 191 3.52 17.26 -12.73
CA GLY A 191 2.81 16.19 -13.43
C GLY A 191 3.71 15.14 -14.12
N VAL A 192 5.00 15.13 -13.79
CA VAL A 192 6.01 14.20 -14.31
C VAL A 192 5.96 12.89 -13.54
N GLY A 193 5.74 11.77 -14.23
CA GLY A 193 5.60 10.46 -13.60
C GLY A 193 4.21 10.19 -13.03
N LYS A 194 3.20 10.98 -13.43
CA LYS A 194 1.79 10.66 -13.20
C LYS A 194 1.46 9.28 -13.75
N SER A 195 0.82 8.50 -12.91
CA SER A 195 0.53 7.09 -13.08
C SER A 195 1.77 6.22 -13.23
N PHE A 196 2.99 6.68 -12.93
CA PHE A 196 4.17 5.81 -13.00
C PHE A 196 4.02 4.61 -12.07
N LEU A 197 3.66 4.85 -10.80
CA LEU A 197 3.42 3.75 -9.86
C LEU A 197 2.18 2.94 -10.24
N LEU A 198 1.11 3.59 -10.70
CA LEU A 198 -0.08 2.88 -11.19
C LEU A 198 0.24 1.99 -12.40
N ASN A 199 1.03 2.48 -13.36
CA ASN A 199 1.50 1.76 -14.53
C ASN A 199 2.44 0.63 -14.13
N LEU A 200 3.40 0.90 -13.25
CA LEU A 200 4.28 -0.11 -12.68
C LEU A 200 3.47 -1.23 -12.02
N LEU A 201 2.45 -0.89 -11.22
CA LEU A 201 1.62 -1.87 -10.52
C LEU A 201 0.71 -2.66 -11.46
N LEU A 202 0.15 -2.03 -12.51
CA LEU A 202 -0.60 -2.75 -13.55
C LEU A 202 0.27 -3.63 -14.44
N LEU A 203 1.56 -3.36 -14.53
CA LEU A 203 2.51 -4.21 -15.26
C LEU A 203 3.08 -5.32 -14.37
N LEU A 204 3.21 -5.07 -13.06
CA LEU A 204 3.67 -6.01 -12.04
C LEU A 204 2.52 -6.81 -11.42
N THR A 205 1.57 -7.23 -12.24
CA THR A 205 0.42 -7.99 -11.75
C THR A 205 0.81 -9.38 -11.29
N GLU A 206 0.18 -9.77 -10.19
CA GLU A 206 0.59 -10.74 -9.17
C GLU A 206 0.47 -12.21 -9.58
N GLU A 207 -0.33 -12.53 -10.59
CA GLU A 207 -0.86 -13.87 -10.70
C GLU A 207 -0.52 -14.50 -12.05
N ASN A 208 -0.08 -15.76 -12.00
CA ASN A 208 -0.14 -16.59 -13.19
C ASN A 208 -1.62 -16.70 -13.60
N LYS A 209 -1.88 -16.91 -14.89
CA LYS A 209 -3.25 -16.92 -15.43
C LYS A 209 -4.21 -17.79 -14.60
N GLU A 210 -3.75 -18.94 -14.12
CA GLU A 210 -4.52 -19.87 -13.28
C GLU A 210 -4.93 -19.30 -11.91
N GLU A 211 -4.07 -18.54 -11.23
CA GLU A 211 -4.39 -17.94 -9.93
C GLU A 211 -5.37 -16.78 -10.04
N LEU A 212 -5.18 -15.93 -11.05
CA LEU A 212 -6.06 -14.80 -11.33
C LEU A 212 -7.48 -15.29 -11.60
N GLU A 213 -7.59 -16.30 -12.45
CA GLU A 213 -8.85 -16.97 -12.78
C GLU A 213 -9.47 -17.57 -11.51
N ALA A 214 -8.71 -18.33 -10.72
CA ALA A 214 -9.26 -18.98 -9.53
C ALA A 214 -9.73 -17.99 -8.45
N ASN A 215 -8.95 -16.95 -8.18
CA ASN A 215 -9.24 -15.99 -7.10
C ASN A 215 -10.35 -15.01 -7.51
N GLY A 216 -10.26 -14.44 -8.72
CA GLY A 216 -11.26 -13.52 -9.25
C GLY A 216 -12.62 -14.21 -9.44
N LEU A 217 -12.63 -15.39 -10.06
CA LEU A 217 -13.86 -16.12 -10.34
C LEU A 217 -14.57 -16.53 -9.05
N LYS A 218 -13.84 -17.00 -8.03
CA LYS A 218 -14.44 -17.39 -6.74
C LYS A 218 -15.19 -16.22 -6.10
N LYS A 219 -14.62 -15.01 -6.11
CA LYS A 219 -15.26 -13.82 -5.53
C LYS A 219 -16.52 -13.40 -6.30
N ILE A 220 -16.47 -13.47 -7.63
CA ILE A 220 -17.63 -13.19 -8.48
C ILE A 220 -18.73 -14.24 -8.29
N GLN A 221 -18.38 -15.52 -8.19
CA GLN A 221 -19.34 -16.59 -7.89
C GLN A 221 -19.99 -16.39 -6.52
N THR A 222 -19.21 -15.98 -5.51
CA THR A 222 -19.74 -15.68 -4.19
C THR A 222 -20.73 -14.52 -4.25
N LEU A 223 -20.39 -13.43 -4.95
CA LEU A 223 -21.30 -12.30 -5.18
C LEU A 223 -22.62 -12.72 -5.84
N GLN A 224 -22.56 -13.63 -6.83
CA GLN A 224 -23.73 -14.14 -7.53
C GLN A 224 -24.56 -15.13 -6.71
N ALA A 225 -23.95 -15.81 -5.74
CA ALA A 225 -24.61 -16.80 -4.88
C ALA A 225 -25.33 -16.18 -3.67
N ILE A 226 -25.10 -14.89 -3.38
CA ILE A 226 -25.80 -14.20 -2.29
C ILE A 226 -27.30 -14.11 -2.58
N ASP A 227 -28.09 -14.48 -1.58
CA ASP A 227 -29.55 -14.49 -1.61
C ASP A 227 -30.13 -13.15 -2.12
N GLU A 228 -31.12 -13.23 -3.01
CA GLU A 228 -31.76 -12.08 -3.63
C GLU A 228 -32.49 -11.18 -2.63
N HIS A 229 -32.78 -11.65 -1.42
CA HIS A 229 -33.40 -10.93 -0.33
C HIS A 229 -32.42 -10.54 0.79
N ALA A 230 -31.13 -10.86 0.66
CA ALA A 230 -30.14 -10.50 1.67
C ALA A 230 -30.03 -8.98 1.85
N GLU A 231 -30.02 -8.55 3.10
CA GLU A 231 -29.80 -7.15 3.48
C GLU A 231 -28.30 -6.85 3.56
N VAL A 232 -27.90 -5.60 3.28
CA VAL A 232 -26.49 -5.17 3.33
C VAL A 232 -25.82 -5.52 4.66
N ARG A 233 -26.52 -5.35 5.79
CA ARG A 233 -25.99 -5.73 7.13
C ARG A 233 -25.63 -7.21 7.23
N MET A 234 -26.47 -8.11 6.72
CA MET A 234 -26.24 -9.56 6.79
C MET A 234 -25.04 -9.95 5.93
N VAL A 235 -24.98 -9.38 4.72
CA VAL A 235 -23.86 -9.63 3.80
C VAL A 235 -22.54 -9.15 4.39
N LYS A 236 -22.55 -8.03 5.11
CA LYS A 236 -21.38 -7.49 5.79
C LYS A 236 -20.88 -8.41 6.91
N ASP A 237 -21.78 -9.05 7.65
CA ASP A 237 -21.41 -9.92 8.77
C ASP A 237 -20.94 -11.31 8.29
N ASP A 238 -21.61 -11.87 7.28
CA ASP A 238 -21.43 -13.28 6.89
C ASP A 238 -20.46 -13.47 5.70
N TYR A 239 -20.36 -12.50 4.79
CA TYR A 239 -19.70 -12.69 3.48
C TYR A 239 -18.64 -11.65 3.14
N CYS A 240 -18.46 -10.60 3.95
CA CYS A 240 -17.67 -9.42 3.58
C CYS A 240 -16.27 -9.78 3.04
N THR A 241 -15.53 -10.68 3.70
CA THR A 241 -14.17 -11.04 3.26
C THR A 241 -14.12 -11.80 1.94
N GLU A 242 -15.22 -12.42 1.52
CA GLU A 242 -15.31 -13.25 0.32
C GLU A 242 -15.77 -12.49 -0.94
N LEU A 243 -16.22 -11.24 -0.76
CA LEU A 243 -16.64 -10.37 -1.86
C LEU A 243 -15.46 -9.74 -2.62
N PRO A 244 -15.67 -9.21 -3.83
CA PRO A 244 -14.72 -8.32 -4.50
C PRO A 244 -14.38 -7.10 -3.64
N GLU A 245 -13.09 -6.74 -3.57
CA GLU A 245 -12.57 -5.68 -2.68
C GLU A 245 -13.27 -4.34 -2.88
N ALA A 246 -13.61 -3.98 -4.13
CA ALA A 246 -14.34 -2.75 -4.41
C ALA A 246 -15.74 -2.71 -3.78
N ILE A 247 -16.41 -3.86 -3.66
CA ILE A 247 -17.69 -3.99 -2.97
C ILE A 247 -17.48 -3.95 -1.46
N GLN A 248 -16.46 -4.65 -0.94
CA GLN A 248 -16.13 -4.63 0.50
C GLN A 248 -15.95 -3.19 0.99
N ASP A 249 -15.13 -2.42 0.27
CA ASP A 249 -14.86 -1.02 0.59
C ASP A 249 -16.08 -0.11 0.43
N PHE A 250 -17.04 -0.46 -0.44
CA PHE A 250 -18.29 0.29 -0.59
C PHE A 250 -19.27 0.04 0.57
N ILE A 251 -19.46 -1.23 0.95
CA ILE A 251 -20.40 -1.60 2.03
C ILE A 251 -19.82 -1.36 3.43
N LYS A 252 -18.50 -1.19 3.56
CA LYS A 252 -17.83 -0.91 4.84
C LYS A 252 -18.44 0.29 5.55
N ASP A 253 -18.80 1.33 4.80
CA ASP A 253 -19.34 2.59 5.33
C ASP A 253 -20.88 2.57 5.52
N LEU A 254 -21.57 1.50 5.08
CA LEU A 254 -23.03 1.34 5.15
C LEU A 254 -23.46 0.57 6.42
N ASN A 255 -23.08 1.08 7.60
CA ASN A 255 -23.41 0.44 8.87
C ASN A 255 -24.91 0.39 9.14
N GLY A 256 -25.44 -0.82 9.35
CA GLY A 256 -26.86 -1.03 9.71
C GLY A 256 -27.84 -0.80 8.55
N ASP A 257 -27.36 -0.80 7.30
CA ASP A 257 -28.20 -0.63 6.13
C ASP A 257 -29.04 -1.90 5.87
N GLU A 258 -30.36 -1.74 5.87
CA GLU A 258 -31.35 -2.80 5.64
C GLU A 258 -31.82 -2.87 4.19
N ARG A 259 -31.23 -2.07 3.28
CA ARG A 259 -31.54 -2.17 1.85
C ARG A 259 -31.13 -3.53 1.30
N ASN A 260 -31.85 -3.94 0.27
CA ASN A 260 -31.54 -5.14 -0.48
C ASN A 260 -30.17 -5.05 -1.16
N PHE A 261 -29.28 -5.99 -0.86
CA PHE A 261 -27.89 -5.98 -1.33
C PHE A 261 -27.79 -6.13 -2.85
N GLN A 262 -28.49 -7.10 -3.45
CA GLN A 262 -28.43 -7.36 -4.89
C GLN A 262 -28.96 -6.18 -5.70
N SER A 263 -30.07 -5.55 -5.27
CA SER A 263 -30.61 -4.36 -5.92
C SER A 263 -29.66 -3.16 -5.82
N LEU A 264 -28.97 -2.99 -4.69
CA LEU A 264 -28.02 -1.90 -4.49
C LEU A 264 -26.79 -2.10 -5.37
N VAL A 265 -26.13 -3.25 -5.26
CA VAL A 265 -24.90 -3.59 -5.98
C VAL A 265 -25.16 -3.68 -7.49
N GLY A 266 -26.27 -4.29 -7.91
CA GLY A 266 -26.64 -4.41 -9.33
C GLY A 266 -26.84 -3.06 -10.02
N SER A 267 -27.20 -2.01 -9.28
CA SER A 267 -27.38 -0.66 -9.83
C SER A 267 -26.09 0.13 -10.04
N ILE A 268 -24.99 -0.29 -9.38
CA ILE A 268 -23.70 0.40 -9.39
C ILE A 268 -22.59 -0.42 -10.06
N CYS A 269 -22.77 -1.73 -10.21
CA CYS A 269 -21.77 -2.62 -10.76
C CYS A 269 -21.85 -2.73 -12.29
N HIS A 270 -20.68 -2.59 -12.90
CA HIS A 270 -20.42 -2.72 -14.32
C HIS A 270 -19.33 -3.76 -14.54
N GLU A 271 -19.34 -4.41 -15.69
CA GLU A 271 -18.30 -5.38 -16.03
C GLU A 271 -17.14 -4.72 -16.76
N LEU A 272 -15.91 -5.03 -16.37
CA LEU A 272 -14.70 -4.67 -17.10
C LEU A 272 -14.57 -5.57 -18.33
N ARG A 273 -15.18 -5.16 -19.46
CA ARG A 273 -15.08 -5.87 -20.74
C ARG A 273 -14.25 -5.08 -21.75
N PHE A 274 -13.36 -5.77 -22.45
CA PHE A 274 -12.67 -5.24 -23.62
C PHE A 274 -12.80 -6.20 -24.80
N THR A 275 -13.34 -5.73 -25.93
CA THR A 275 -13.66 -6.59 -27.08
C THR A 275 -12.83 -6.32 -28.33
N ASN A 276 -12.01 -5.26 -28.36
CA ASN A 276 -11.22 -4.90 -29.54
C ASN A 276 -10.00 -5.81 -29.69
N GLN A 277 -10.17 -6.90 -30.45
CA GLN A 277 -9.15 -7.90 -30.72
C GLN A 277 -7.91 -7.34 -31.45
N GLU A 278 -8.07 -6.34 -32.32
CA GLU A 278 -6.92 -5.73 -33.01
C GLU A 278 -6.05 -4.93 -32.06
N GLU A 279 -6.66 -4.18 -31.15
CA GLU A 279 -5.94 -3.39 -30.15
C GLU A 279 -5.31 -4.28 -29.08
N LEU A 280 -5.98 -5.36 -28.67
CA LEU A 280 -5.38 -6.43 -27.86
C LEU A 280 -4.12 -7.00 -28.51
N ARG A 281 -4.17 -7.31 -29.81
CA ARG A 281 -3.01 -7.79 -30.57
C ARG A 281 -1.91 -6.75 -30.64
N LYS A 282 -2.20 -5.51 -31.03
CA LYS A 282 -1.21 -4.42 -31.06
C LYS A 282 -0.55 -4.20 -29.69
N ASN A 283 -1.33 -4.27 -28.61
CA ASN A 283 -0.81 -4.14 -27.26
C ASN A 283 0.10 -5.32 -26.90
N ALA A 284 -0.30 -6.56 -27.22
CA ALA A 284 0.55 -7.74 -27.05
C ALA A 284 1.83 -7.68 -27.90
N ASP A 285 1.73 -7.24 -29.16
CA ASP A 285 2.85 -7.07 -30.09
C ASP A 285 3.81 -5.98 -29.59
N SER A 286 3.30 -4.90 -29.00
CA SER A 286 4.12 -3.85 -28.38
C SER A 286 4.96 -4.39 -27.21
N PHE A 287 4.44 -5.37 -26.46
CA PHE A 287 5.22 -6.11 -25.46
C PHE A 287 6.15 -7.13 -26.10
N GLY A 288 5.84 -7.66 -27.28
CA GLY A 288 6.74 -8.53 -28.05
C GLY A 288 8.07 -7.85 -28.41
N ASN A 289 8.04 -6.55 -28.71
CA ASN A 289 9.23 -5.74 -29.01
C ASN A 289 10.14 -5.49 -27.79
N LEU A 290 9.74 -5.92 -26.58
CA LEU A 290 10.63 -5.87 -25.40
C LEU A 290 11.90 -6.72 -25.60
N GLY A 291 11.81 -7.71 -26.49
CA GLY A 291 12.94 -8.47 -27.02
C GLY A 291 14.05 -7.61 -27.67
N ASP A 292 13.78 -6.38 -28.09
CA ASP A 292 14.77 -5.60 -28.83
C ASP A 292 15.42 -4.47 -28.00
N TYR A 293 14.87 -4.19 -26.80
CA TYR A 293 15.32 -3.09 -25.95
C TYR A 293 16.72 -3.31 -25.32
N PHE A 294 17.14 -4.57 -25.12
CA PHE A 294 18.46 -4.86 -24.54
C PHE A 294 19.55 -5.20 -25.54
N THR A 295 19.15 -5.44 -26.79
CA THR A 295 20.05 -5.79 -27.88
C THR A 295 20.49 -4.51 -28.59
N ASP A 296 19.56 -3.83 -29.29
CA ASP A 296 19.89 -2.75 -30.21
C ASP A 296 19.17 -1.42 -29.89
N GLN A 297 18.01 -1.45 -29.22
CA GLN A 297 17.21 -0.26 -28.96
C GLN A 297 17.35 0.23 -27.52
N LYS A 298 18.12 1.30 -27.28
CA LYS A 298 18.25 1.90 -25.92
C LYS A 298 16.99 2.67 -25.46
N ARG A 299 15.88 2.63 -26.20
CA ARG A 299 14.61 3.30 -25.85
C ARG A 299 13.45 2.33 -25.99
N ILE A 300 12.60 2.25 -24.96
CA ILE A 300 11.36 1.49 -25.00
C ILE A 300 10.34 2.28 -25.83
N SER A 301 9.94 1.73 -26.97
CA SER A 301 8.88 2.28 -27.83
C SER A 301 7.59 1.50 -27.62
N ILE A 302 7.09 1.50 -26.39
CA ILE A 302 5.81 0.89 -26.04
C ILE A 302 4.83 2.03 -25.80
N GLU A 303 3.55 1.79 -26.06
CA GLU A 303 2.44 2.59 -25.51
C GLU A 303 1.86 1.91 -24.24
N PRO A 304 2.63 1.65 -23.14
CA PRO A 304 2.17 0.78 -22.06
C PRO A 304 1.41 1.54 -20.98
N TYR A 305 1.37 2.87 -21.06
CA TYR A 305 0.99 3.71 -19.94
C TYR A 305 -0.52 3.98 -19.97
N LEU A 306 -1.17 3.73 -18.83
CA LEU A 306 -2.56 4.09 -18.54
C LEU A 306 -2.88 5.49 -18.97
N LEU A 307 -1.99 6.41 -18.64
CA LEU A 307 -2.04 7.80 -19.05
C LEU A 307 -0.85 8.11 -19.97
N PRO A 308 -1.06 8.82 -21.09
CA PRO A 308 -0.01 9.15 -22.03
C PRO A 308 1.13 9.92 -21.33
N GLN A 309 2.37 9.50 -21.56
CA GLN A 309 3.55 10.30 -21.22
C GLN A 309 3.67 11.44 -22.25
N LYS A 310 3.52 12.69 -21.80
CA LYS A 310 3.70 13.87 -22.68
C LYS A 310 5.19 14.06 -23.05
N GLU A 311 5.44 14.49 -24.29
CA GLU A 311 6.78 14.64 -24.89
C GLU A 311 7.67 15.69 -24.18
N ILE A 312 8.95 15.71 -24.55
CA ILE A 312 10.09 16.38 -23.87
C ILE A 312 10.03 17.94 -23.91
N CYS A 313 9.03 18.57 -24.53
CA CYS A 313 9.06 20.02 -24.76
C CYS A 313 8.13 20.83 -23.83
N TYR A 314 8.74 21.47 -22.82
CA TYR A 314 8.39 22.74 -22.16
C TYR A 314 6.92 23.09 -21.85
N SER A 315 6.03 22.12 -21.69
CA SER A 315 4.76 22.31 -20.99
C SER A 315 4.23 20.98 -20.47
N TYR A 316 4.36 20.76 -19.16
CA TYR A 316 3.83 19.56 -18.52
C TYR A 316 2.39 19.81 -18.08
N ASN A 317 1.43 19.59 -18.99
CA ASN A 317 0.02 19.61 -18.64
C ASN A 317 -0.32 18.31 -17.89
N SER A 318 -0.80 18.40 -16.65
CA SER A 318 -1.32 17.29 -15.86
C SER A 318 -2.38 16.51 -16.65
N THR A 319 -2.29 15.19 -16.58
CA THR A 319 -3.27 14.27 -17.15
C THR A 319 -4.35 13.87 -16.15
N THR A 320 -4.24 14.25 -14.87
CA THR A 320 -5.20 13.88 -13.81
C THR A 320 -5.58 15.04 -12.92
N LYS A 321 -6.90 15.27 -12.77
CA LYS A 321 -7.49 16.32 -11.93
C LYS A 321 -8.06 15.79 -10.59
N CYS A 322 -7.96 14.48 -10.34
CA CYS A 322 -8.49 13.81 -9.14
C CYS A 322 -7.41 12.94 -8.45
N ILE A 323 -7.69 12.55 -7.20
CA ILE A 323 -6.87 11.56 -6.46
C ILE A 323 -7.14 10.16 -7.01
N PHE A 324 -6.06 9.39 -7.16
CA PHE A 324 -6.11 7.95 -7.37
C PHE A 324 -5.70 7.21 -6.10
N ILE A 325 -6.52 6.28 -5.66
CA ILE A 325 -6.18 5.38 -4.56
C ILE A 325 -5.95 4.00 -5.15
N ILE A 326 -4.76 3.44 -4.94
CA ILE A 326 -4.37 2.15 -5.47
C ILE A 326 -4.33 1.15 -4.32
N LYS A 327 -5.14 0.10 -4.45
CA LYS A 327 -5.30 -0.94 -3.45
C LYS A 327 -5.05 -2.31 -4.04
N TYR A 328 -4.81 -3.26 -3.15
CA TYR A 328 -4.85 -4.67 -3.50
C TYR A 328 -6.25 -5.08 -3.95
N GLY A 329 -6.33 -5.87 -5.02
CA GLY A 329 -7.54 -6.60 -5.40
C GLY A 329 -7.19 -7.98 -5.94
N ALA A 330 -8.02 -8.99 -5.67
CA ALA A 330 -7.80 -10.33 -6.22
C ALA A 330 -7.97 -10.41 -7.76
N SER A 331 -8.60 -9.39 -8.35
CA SER A 331 -8.75 -9.16 -9.78
C SER A 331 -8.67 -7.66 -10.05
N PHE A 332 -8.62 -7.25 -11.32
CA PHE A 332 -8.71 -5.83 -11.66
C PHE A 332 -10.11 -5.31 -11.35
N GLN A 333 -10.19 -4.24 -10.58
CA GLN A 333 -11.45 -3.57 -10.26
C GLN A 333 -11.23 -2.05 -10.20
N MET A 334 -12.28 -1.28 -10.40
CA MET A 334 -12.24 0.18 -10.29
C MET A 334 -13.51 0.68 -9.60
N ARG A 335 -13.37 1.66 -8.71
CA ARG A 335 -14.47 2.36 -8.07
C ARG A 335 -14.33 3.84 -8.33
N VAL A 336 -15.40 4.47 -8.81
CA VAL A 336 -15.49 5.92 -9.03
C VAL A 336 -16.51 6.47 -8.06
N ASP A 337 -16.09 7.35 -7.18
CA ASP A 337 -16.95 8.04 -6.23
C ASP A 337 -17.18 9.47 -6.74
N TYR A 338 -18.45 9.88 -6.86
CA TYR A 338 -18.82 11.25 -7.25
C TYR A 338 -19.07 12.13 -6.03
N LEU A 339 -18.79 13.42 -6.17
CA LEU A 339 -19.16 14.43 -5.17
C LEU A 339 -20.68 14.44 -5.00
N ASP A 340 -21.14 14.55 -3.76
CA ASP A 340 -22.57 14.73 -3.48
C ASP A 340 -23.02 16.16 -3.81
N LYS A 341 -24.34 16.35 -3.89
CA LYS A 341 -24.94 17.64 -4.25
C LYS A 341 -24.43 18.77 -3.36
N LYS A 342 -24.36 18.54 -2.05
CA LYS A 342 -23.97 19.54 -1.05
C LYS A 342 -22.50 19.91 -1.21
N GLN A 343 -21.63 18.92 -1.44
CA GLN A 343 -20.22 19.13 -1.71
C GLN A 343 -20.01 19.98 -2.97
N ILE A 344 -20.72 19.68 -4.06
CA ILE A 344 -20.64 20.47 -5.31
C ILE A 344 -21.12 21.91 -5.06
N GLN A 345 -22.27 22.09 -4.42
CA GLN A 345 -22.83 23.40 -4.11
C GLN A 345 -21.88 24.25 -3.25
N ASN A 346 -21.33 23.65 -2.19
CA ASN A 346 -20.37 24.28 -1.31
C ASN A 346 -19.10 24.71 -2.06
N GLN A 347 -18.56 23.85 -2.91
CA GLN A 347 -17.35 24.16 -3.69
C GLN A 347 -17.58 25.29 -4.68
N LEU A 348 -18.69 25.26 -5.41
CA LEU A 348 -18.97 26.25 -6.44
C LEU A 348 -19.40 27.61 -5.86
N PHE A 349 -19.95 27.62 -4.64
CA PHE A 349 -20.24 28.85 -3.90
C PHE A 349 -18.98 29.68 -3.65
N GLU A 350 -17.80 29.06 -3.56
CA GLU A 350 -16.52 29.77 -3.36
C GLU A 350 -16.18 30.75 -4.49
N LEU A 351 -16.70 30.52 -5.70
CA LEU A 351 -16.46 31.38 -6.85
C LEU A 351 -16.91 32.84 -6.59
N LYS A 352 -17.95 33.02 -5.76
CA LYS A 352 -18.45 34.33 -5.33
C LYS A 352 -17.42 35.11 -4.51
N PHE A 353 -16.60 34.43 -3.73
CA PHE A 353 -15.64 35.06 -2.81
C PHE A 353 -14.29 35.34 -3.47
N LEU A 354 -13.93 34.56 -4.48
CA LEU A 354 -12.70 34.75 -5.21
C LEU A 354 -12.79 35.93 -6.21
N GLU A 355 -13.97 36.22 -6.76
CA GLU A 355 -14.17 37.30 -7.75
C GLU A 355 -13.72 38.70 -7.27
N PRO A 356 -14.08 39.16 -6.05
CA PRO A 356 -13.72 40.50 -5.57
C PRO A 356 -12.23 40.60 -5.20
N GLU A 357 -11.64 39.51 -4.72
CA GLU A 357 -10.25 39.49 -4.25
C GLU A 357 -9.24 39.66 -5.39
N MET A 358 -9.55 39.20 -6.61
CA MET A 358 -8.69 39.40 -7.80
C MET A 358 -8.46 40.87 -8.13
N ARG A 359 -9.39 41.74 -7.74
CA ARG A 359 -9.30 43.18 -8.01
C ARG A 359 -8.34 43.91 -7.08
N THR A 360 -7.87 43.26 -6.02
CA THR A 360 -6.93 43.87 -5.07
C THR A 360 -5.49 43.62 -5.53
N ILE A 361 -4.77 44.67 -5.91
CA ILE A 361 -3.39 44.63 -6.44
C ILE A 361 -2.40 44.34 -5.29
N LYS A 362 -2.33 43.09 -4.82
CA LYS A 362 -1.27 42.63 -3.91
C LYS A 362 -0.51 41.47 -4.55
N SER A 363 0.79 41.40 -4.26
CA SER A 363 1.76 40.44 -4.82
C SER A 363 1.48 38.95 -4.53
N ASP A 364 0.41 38.62 -3.80
CA ASP A 364 -0.06 37.24 -3.52
C ASP A 364 -1.17 36.77 -4.50
N ASN A 365 -1.38 37.48 -5.62
CA ASN A 365 -2.55 37.33 -6.50
C ASN A 365 -2.57 36.10 -7.43
N GLU A 366 -1.43 35.47 -7.74
CA GLU A 366 -1.37 34.42 -8.79
C GLU A 366 -2.13 33.14 -8.40
N ILE A 367 -1.95 32.64 -7.18
CA ILE A 367 -2.65 31.43 -6.68
C ILE A 367 -4.15 31.66 -6.63
N LYS A 368 -4.57 32.86 -6.21
CA LYS A 368 -5.98 33.22 -6.16
C LYS A 368 -6.57 33.23 -7.56
N GLN A 369 -5.93 33.93 -8.51
CA GLN A 369 -6.39 34.03 -9.89
C GLN A 369 -6.56 32.66 -10.54
N MET A 370 -5.59 31.76 -10.33
CA MET A 370 -5.70 30.37 -10.77
C MET A 370 -6.89 29.66 -10.15
N ALA A 371 -7.13 29.84 -8.84
CA ALA A 371 -8.26 29.24 -8.16
C ALA A 371 -9.61 29.66 -8.77
N PHE A 372 -9.76 30.96 -9.05
CA PHE A 372 -10.97 31.50 -9.65
C PHE A 372 -11.25 30.96 -11.05
N GLU A 373 -10.27 31.03 -11.96
CA GLU A 373 -10.46 30.56 -13.34
C GLU A 373 -10.81 29.06 -13.39
N SER A 374 -10.21 28.28 -12.51
CA SER A 374 -10.47 26.85 -12.41
C SER A 374 -11.87 26.52 -11.86
N LEU A 375 -12.29 27.20 -10.78
CA LEU A 375 -13.64 27.04 -10.23
C LEU A 375 -14.70 27.56 -11.20
N LYS A 376 -14.41 28.64 -11.94
CA LYS A 376 -15.28 29.15 -13.02
C LYS A 376 -15.45 28.10 -14.12
N ALA A 377 -14.36 27.50 -14.58
CA ALA A 377 -14.41 26.44 -15.60
C ALA A 377 -15.21 25.22 -15.11
N ARG A 378 -15.01 24.80 -13.85
CA ARG A 378 -15.77 23.71 -13.24
C ARG A 378 -17.25 24.05 -13.08
N ALA A 379 -17.57 25.28 -12.65
CA ALA A 379 -18.94 25.75 -12.53
C ALA A 379 -19.66 25.75 -13.89
N ALA A 380 -18.96 26.16 -14.96
CA ALA A 380 -19.50 26.14 -16.33
C ALA A 380 -19.87 24.73 -16.81
N VAL A 381 -19.19 23.70 -16.31
CA VAL A 381 -19.50 22.30 -16.63
C VAL A 381 -20.62 21.74 -15.73
N LEU A 382 -20.54 21.99 -14.42
CA LEU A 382 -21.41 21.30 -13.45
C LEU A 382 -22.77 21.97 -13.23
N THR A 383 -22.91 23.25 -13.53
CA THR A 383 -24.13 24.03 -13.26
C THR A 383 -24.98 24.23 -14.50
N ALA A 384 -26.20 24.71 -14.30
CA ALA A 384 -27.06 25.18 -15.38
C ALA A 384 -26.74 26.62 -15.83
N TYR A 385 -25.73 27.26 -15.24
CA TYR A 385 -25.37 28.64 -15.55
C TYR A 385 -24.55 28.73 -16.84
N ALA A 386 -24.89 29.68 -17.71
CA ALA A 386 -24.08 30.03 -18.87
C ALA A 386 -23.03 31.05 -18.46
N PHE A 387 -21.82 30.60 -18.10
CA PHE A 387 -20.70 31.46 -17.74
C PHE A 387 -20.07 32.07 -19.02
N PRO A 388 -20.19 33.39 -19.24
CA PRO A 388 -19.60 34.01 -20.43
C PRO A 388 -18.09 34.19 -20.25
N GLU A 389 -17.33 33.94 -21.33
CA GLU A 389 -15.86 34.03 -21.30
C GLU A 389 -15.38 35.49 -21.15
N ASN A 390 -16.05 36.45 -21.80
CA ASN A 390 -15.60 37.84 -21.93
C ASN A 390 -16.60 38.90 -21.41
N ASP A 391 -17.56 38.51 -20.55
CA ASP A 391 -18.55 39.42 -19.98
C ASP A 391 -18.52 39.38 -18.44
N GLU A 392 -17.67 40.24 -17.86
CA GLU A 392 -17.56 40.38 -16.41
C GLU A 392 -18.89 40.78 -15.74
N GLN A 393 -19.74 41.55 -16.44
CA GLN A 393 -20.99 42.03 -15.85
C GLN A 393 -22.01 40.90 -15.75
N ALA A 394 -22.11 40.06 -16.79
CA ALA A 394 -22.95 38.87 -16.77
C ALA A 394 -22.47 37.84 -15.73
N LEU A 395 -21.15 37.63 -15.62
CA LEU A 395 -20.57 36.80 -14.57
C LEU A 395 -20.94 37.31 -13.16
N ARG A 396 -20.81 38.61 -12.91
CA ARG A 396 -21.22 39.22 -11.64
C ARG A 396 -22.70 39.05 -11.36
N ASN A 397 -23.56 39.23 -12.36
CA ASN A 397 -25.00 39.06 -12.18
C ASN A 397 -25.34 37.63 -11.73
N ILE A 398 -24.67 36.63 -12.31
CA ILE A 398 -24.80 35.23 -11.88
C ILE A 398 -24.31 35.07 -10.43
N LEU A 399 -23.10 35.52 -10.11
CA LEU A 399 -22.53 35.36 -8.76
C LEU A 399 -23.31 36.12 -7.67
N CYS A 400 -23.85 37.30 -7.99
CA CYS A 400 -24.70 38.09 -7.09
C CYS A 400 -26.05 37.40 -6.80
N SER A 401 -26.55 36.58 -7.72
CA SER A 401 -27.81 35.84 -7.52
C SER A 401 -27.67 34.68 -6.54
N ILE A 402 -26.45 34.19 -6.31
CA ILE A 402 -26.15 33.08 -5.40
C ILE A 402 -25.91 33.66 -4.01
N THR A 403 -26.88 33.56 -3.10
CA THR A 403 -26.77 34.10 -1.73
C THR A 403 -26.31 33.07 -0.71
N HIS A 404 -26.67 31.81 -0.93
CA HIS A 404 -26.32 30.63 -0.14
C HIS A 404 -25.80 29.50 -1.05
N PRO A 405 -25.07 28.50 -0.52
CA PRO A 405 -24.61 27.35 -1.32
C PRO A 405 -25.75 26.64 -2.05
N GLU A 406 -26.92 26.53 -1.42
CA GLU A 406 -28.10 25.87 -1.98
C GLU A 406 -28.65 26.56 -3.23
N ASP A 407 -28.34 27.86 -3.41
CA ASP A 407 -28.73 28.64 -4.59
C ASP A 407 -27.90 28.27 -5.84
N VAL A 408 -26.83 27.49 -5.69
CA VAL A 408 -26.06 26.97 -6.83
C VAL A 408 -26.91 25.93 -7.56
N ASN A 409 -27.38 26.31 -8.76
CA ASN A 409 -28.22 25.47 -9.60
C ASN A 409 -27.37 24.46 -10.40
N ILE A 410 -27.29 23.23 -9.89
CA ILE A 410 -26.59 22.11 -10.53
C ILE A 410 -27.38 21.64 -11.76
N SER A 411 -26.69 21.25 -12.83
CA SER A 411 -27.35 20.73 -14.03
C SER A 411 -28.06 19.39 -13.76
N ARG A 412 -29.16 19.12 -14.48
CA ARG A 412 -29.97 17.89 -14.30
C ARG A 412 -29.16 16.61 -14.50
N ASP A 413 -28.23 16.61 -15.44
CA ASP A 413 -27.36 15.46 -15.70
C ASP A 413 -26.46 15.17 -14.50
N VAL A 414 -25.92 16.21 -13.86
CA VAL A 414 -25.08 16.08 -12.65
C VAL A 414 -25.91 15.62 -11.47
N GLU A 415 -27.13 16.12 -11.30
CA GLU A 415 -28.05 15.62 -10.25
C GLU A 415 -28.33 14.12 -10.39
N ALA A 416 -28.30 13.56 -11.60
CA ALA A 416 -28.54 12.14 -11.83
C ALA A 416 -27.43 11.22 -11.31
N PHE A 417 -26.20 11.73 -11.11
CA PHE A 417 -25.07 10.92 -10.62
C PHE A 417 -24.36 11.48 -9.38
N ALA A 418 -24.69 12.70 -8.92
CA ALA A 418 -24.11 13.27 -7.71
C ALA A 418 -24.32 12.35 -6.49
N GLY A 419 -23.24 12.11 -5.75
CA GLY A 419 -23.21 11.24 -4.57
C GLY A 419 -23.36 9.74 -4.86
N LYS A 420 -23.38 9.33 -6.14
CA LYS A 420 -23.35 7.91 -6.52
C LYS A 420 -21.93 7.38 -6.59
N THR A 421 -21.84 6.06 -6.58
CA THR A 421 -20.61 5.29 -6.82
C THR A 421 -20.83 4.41 -8.05
N GLU A 422 -19.83 4.32 -8.92
CA GLU A 422 -19.78 3.33 -10.01
C GLU A 422 -18.66 2.33 -9.71
N ILE A 423 -18.95 1.04 -9.79
CA ILE A 423 -17.99 -0.06 -9.54
C ILE A 423 -17.83 -0.86 -10.82
N TYR A 424 -16.60 -1.03 -11.28
CA TYR A 424 -16.25 -1.83 -12.45
C TYR A 424 -15.47 -3.06 -11.98
N LEU A 425 -15.99 -4.26 -12.28
CA LEU A 425 -15.43 -5.53 -11.81
C LEU A 425 -14.91 -6.38 -12.98
N GLY A 426 -13.67 -6.84 -12.87
CA GLY A 426 -13.13 -7.91 -13.69
C GLY A 426 -13.68 -9.27 -13.25
N LYS A 427 -13.86 -10.18 -14.20
CA LYS A 427 -14.32 -11.56 -13.94
C LYS A 427 -13.19 -12.50 -13.51
N GLY A 428 -11.94 -12.07 -13.64
CA GLY A 428 -10.75 -12.89 -13.46
C GLY A 428 -10.43 -13.76 -14.67
N GLU A 429 -11.18 -13.70 -15.77
CA GLU A 429 -11.02 -14.60 -16.91
C GLU A 429 -9.81 -14.25 -17.80
N ASN A 430 -9.54 -12.96 -18.02
CA ASN A 430 -8.47 -12.51 -18.90
C ASN A 430 -7.85 -11.19 -18.41
N ALA A 431 -6.71 -11.29 -17.71
CA ALA A 431 -5.96 -10.14 -17.21
C ALA A 431 -5.59 -9.10 -18.28
N SER A 432 -5.30 -9.53 -19.52
CA SER A 432 -4.91 -8.59 -20.58
C SER A 432 -6.11 -7.77 -21.05
N GLU A 433 -7.27 -8.39 -21.19
CA GLU A 433 -8.52 -7.71 -21.53
C GLU A 433 -8.96 -6.76 -20.40
N GLU A 434 -8.94 -7.24 -19.16
CA GLU A 434 -9.33 -6.45 -17.99
C GLU A 434 -8.41 -5.25 -17.77
N ARG A 435 -7.09 -5.43 -17.93
CA ARG A 435 -6.11 -4.34 -17.86
C ARG A 435 -6.37 -3.29 -18.94
N LEU A 436 -6.68 -3.71 -20.17
CA LEU A 436 -7.00 -2.77 -21.26
C LEU A 436 -8.35 -2.07 -21.05
N ALA A 437 -9.38 -2.79 -20.57
CA ALA A 437 -10.65 -2.19 -20.20
C ALA A 437 -10.46 -1.10 -19.14
N LEU A 438 -9.72 -1.45 -18.08
CA LEU A 438 -9.37 -0.55 -17.00
C LEU A 438 -8.57 0.67 -17.51
N GLN A 439 -7.61 0.44 -18.42
CA GLN A 439 -6.87 1.51 -19.08
C GLN A 439 -7.77 2.48 -19.82
N LYS A 440 -8.72 1.98 -20.62
CA LYS A 440 -9.66 2.83 -21.36
C LYS A 440 -10.57 3.62 -20.44
N LEU A 441 -11.12 2.98 -19.41
CA LEU A 441 -11.95 3.68 -18.42
C LEU A 441 -11.16 4.76 -17.71
N LEU A 442 -9.95 4.46 -17.25
CA LEU A 442 -9.08 5.45 -16.62
C LEU A 442 -8.78 6.62 -17.57
N GLN A 443 -8.51 6.36 -18.86
CA GLN A 443 -8.34 7.41 -19.87
C GLN A 443 -9.62 8.24 -20.04
N GLU A 444 -10.78 7.60 -20.09
CA GLU A 444 -12.08 8.25 -20.23
C GLU A 444 -12.41 9.18 -19.04
N PHE A 445 -12.04 8.77 -17.82
CA PHE A 445 -12.24 9.54 -16.61
C PHE A 445 -11.15 10.59 -16.33
N THR A 446 -10.07 10.65 -17.13
CA THR A 446 -8.92 11.53 -16.85
C THR A 446 -8.52 12.45 -18.00
N LEU A 447 -8.60 12.00 -19.24
CA LEU A 447 -8.18 12.76 -20.42
C LEU A 447 -9.37 13.54 -20.99
N GLN A 448 -9.45 14.83 -20.68
CA GLN A 448 -10.34 15.75 -21.41
C GLN A 448 -9.78 15.99 -22.82
N ASN A 449 -10.25 15.22 -23.80
CA ASN A 449 -9.97 15.44 -25.22
C ASN A 449 -11.07 16.32 -25.85
N GLU A 450 -10.78 17.01 -26.94
CA GLU A 450 -11.77 17.86 -27.66
C GLU A 450 -13.02 17.08 -28.13
N ALA A 451 -12.95 15.75 -28.22
CA ALA A 451 -14.05 14.86 -28.61
C ALA A 451 -14.85 14.27 -27.42
N THR A 452 -14.62 14.72 -26.20
CA THR A 452 -15.31 14.18 -25.01
C THR A 452 -16.78 14.59 -25.01
N SER A 453 -17.70 13.66 -24.73
CA SER A 453 -19.13 13.99 -24.64
C SER A 453 -19.40 14.97 -23.48
N ASP A 454 -20.46 15.77 -23.60
CA ASP A 454 -20.88 16.71 -22.56
C ASP A 454 -21.14 16.00 -21.21
N LEU A 455 -21.80 14.84 -21.25
CA LEU A 455 -22.04 14.01 -20.07
C LEU A 455 -20.73 13.52 -19.42
N MET A 456 -19.76 13.06 -20.22
CA MET A 456 -18.47 12.62 -19.68
C MET A 456 -17.68 13.79 -19.10
N SER A 457 -17.73 14.96 -19.72
CA SER A 457 -17.11 16.17 -19.20
C SER A 457 -17.68 16.54 -17.82
N LYS A 458 -19.00 16.43 -17.65
CA LYS A 458 -19.71 16.58 -16.37
C LYS A 458 -19.30 15.53 -15.34
N LYS A 459 -19.24 14.25 -15.73
CA LYS A 459 -18.77 13.16 -14.86
C LYS A 459 -17.35 13.42 -14.35
N ILE A 460 -16.40 13.71 -15.25
CA ILE A 460 -14.99 13.99 -14.90
C ILE A 460 -14.89 15.14 -13.90
N ALA A 461 -15.62 16.23 -14.13
CA ALA A 461 -15.60 17.41 -13.24
C ALA A 461 -16.18 17.14 -11.84
N ALA A 462 -17.02 16.12 -11.69
CA ALA A 462 -17.68 15.74 -10.45
C ALA A 462 -17.01 14.55 -9.73
N VAL A 463 -15.96 13.95 -10.30
CA VAL A 463 -15.22 12.85 -9.65
C VAL A 463 -14.61 13.36 -8.35
N LYS A 464 -14.93 12.67 -7.25
CA LYS A 464 -14.30 12.89 -5.94
C LYS A 464 -13.00 12.09 -5.82
N SER A 465 -13.06 10.79 -6.13
CA SER A 465 -11.92 9.89 -6.08
C SER A 465 -12.11 8.71 -7.00
N ILE A 466 -10.99 8.19 -7.52
CA ILE A 466 -10.96 6.92 -8.24
C ILE A 466 -10.12 5.94 -7.43
N VAL A 467 -10.70 4.81 -7.06
CA VAL A 467 -9.99 3.71 -6.41
C VAL A 467 -9.76 2.61 -7.43
N VAL A 468 -8.50 2.21 -7.62
CA VAL A 468 -8.11 1.14 -8.53
C VAL A 468 -7.58 -0.03 -7.71
N TYR A 469 -8.19 -1.19 -7.89
CA TYR A 469 -7.77 -2.42 -7.24
C TYR A 469 -7.01 -3.26 -8.25
N VAL A 470 -5.78 -3.62 -7.89
CA VAL A 470 -4.87 -4.34 -8.76
C VAL A 470 -4.35 -5.58 -8.05
N PRO A 471 -4.25 -6.72 -8.74
CA PRO A 471 -3.59 -7.89 -8.20
C PRO A 471 -2.09 -7.60 -8.16
N SER A 472 -1.59 -7.04 -7.06
CA SER A 472 -0.17 -6.74 -6.86
C SER A 472 0.35 -7.30 -5.54
N LYS A 473 1.44 -8.08 -5.62
CA LYS A 473 2.15 -8.63 -4.43
C LYS A 473 2.65 -7.54 -3.49
N LEU A 474 2.98 -6.36 -4.01
CA LEU A 474 3.43 -5.24 -3.19
C LEU A 474 2.28 -4.70 -2.31
N LEU A 475 1.07 -4.62 -2.87
CA LEU A 475 -0.08 -4.06 -2.16
C LEU A 475 -0.73 -5.05 -1.19
N HIS A 476 -0.54 -6.37 -1.42
CA HIS A 476 -1.12 -7.45 -0.61
C HIS A 476 -0.83 -7.31 0.89
N SER A 477 0.32 -6.74 1.23
CA SER A 477 0.80 -6.57 2.61
C SER A 477 0.15 -5.40 3.38
N GLY A 478 -0.92 -4.82 2.83
CA GLY A 478 -1.64 -3.69 3.42
C GLY A 478 -0.95 -2.36 3.15
N ILE A 479 -0.64 -2.09 1.89
CA ILE A 479 -0.22 -0.77 1.41
C ILE A 479 -1.40 -0.16 0.65
N GLU A 480 -1.71 1.09 0.94
CA GLU A 480 -2.57 1.93 0.12
C GLU A 480 -1.73 3.03 -0.49
N MET A 481 -1.64 3.09 -1.82
CA MET A 481 -0.94 4.19 -2.48
C MET A 481 -1.94 5.27 -2.90
N VAL A 482 -1.75 6.49 -2.42
CA VAL A 482 -2.58 7.63 -2.75
C VAL A 482 -1.81 8.52 -3.70
N GLU A 483 -2.07 8.36 -4.99
CA GLU A 483 -1.46 9.19 -6.01
C GLU A 483 -2.18 10.53 -6.13
N LEU A 484 -1.40 11.58 -5.92
CA LEU A 484 -1.89 12.94 -5.80
C LEU A 484 -2.05 13.59 -7.19
N PRO A 485 -3.09 14.41 -7.39
CA PRO A 485 -3.26 15.18 -8.61
C PRO A 485 -2.09 16.13 -8.85
N GLY A 486 -1.98 16.58 -10.10
CA GLY A 486 -0.86 17.39 -10.56
C GLY A 486 -1.07 18.82 -10.15
N THR A 487 0.02 19.53 -9.87
CA THR A 487 -0.06 20.92 -9.44
C THR A 487 0.02 21.90 -10.60
N ASP A 488 -0.41 21.50 -11.81
CA ASP A 488 -0.34 22.33 -13.00
C ASP A 488 -1.46 23.38 -13.02
N HIS A 489 -1.40 24.36 -12.12
CA HIS A 489 -2.05 25.67 -12.24
C HIS A 489 -3.56 25.74 -12.55
N SER A 490 -4.31 24.62 -12.58
CA SER A 490 -5.62 24.53 -13.24
C SER A 490 -6.76 24.01 -12.36
N ASP A 491 -6.50 23.71 -11.07
CA ASP A 491 -7.56 23.39 -10.12
C ASP A 491 -7.17 23.69 -8.65
N PRO A 492 -7.87 24.59 -7.92
CA PRO A 492 -7.63 24.85 -6.50
C PRO A 492 -8.15 23.75 -5.57
N LEU A 493 -9.15 22.96 -5.99
CA LEU A 493 -9.70 21.87 -5.16
C LEU A 493 -8.68 20.74 -5.02
N VAL A 494 -7.87 20.55 -6.06
CA VAL A 494 -6.68 19.69 -6.04
C VAL A 494 -5.78 20.00 -4.84
N PHE A 495 -5.63 21.26 -4.41
CA PHE A 495 -4.84 21.60 -3.22
C PHE A 495 -5.44 21.08 -1.93
N SER A 496 -6.77 21.18 -1.77
CA SER A 496 -7.46 20.68 -0.57
C SER A 496 -7.37 19.15 -0.47
N PHE A 497 -7.55 18.45 -1.59
CA PHE A 497 -7.40 17.01 -1.70
C PHE A 497 -5.96 16.56 -1.42
N ILE A 498 -4.97 17.24 -2.02
CA ILE A 498 -3.54 17.00 -1.74
C ILE A 498 -3.26 17.17 -0.25
N GLN A 499 -3.76 18.23 0.36
CA GLN A 499 -3.48 18.52 1.76
C GLN A 499 -4.13 17.51 2.69
N ASP A 500 -5.39 17.12 2.46
CA ASP A 500 -6.06 16.09 3.26
C ASP A 500 -5.34 14.74 3.15
N ALA A 501 -4.91 14.34 1.94
CA ALA A 501 -4.13 13.12 1.75
C ALA A 501 -2.73 13.19 2.40
N LEU A 502 -2.06 14.35 2.35
CA LEU A 502 -0.79 14.56 3.06
C LEU A 502 -0.97 14.67 4.58
N ASP A 503 -2.16 14.99 5.08
CA ASP A 503 -2.39 15.07 6.53
C ASP A 503 -2.52 13.67 7.17
N THR A 504 -2.93 12.67 6.39
CA THR A 504 -3.14 11.28 6.84
C THR A 504 -2.04 10.31 6.41
N ALA A 505 -1.12 10.71 5.53
CA ALA A 505 -0.06 9.85 5.02
C ALA A 505 0.96 9.41 6.09
N ASP A 506 1.33 8.13 6.07
CA ASP A 506 2.44 7.58 6.85
C ASP A 506 3.79 7.75 6.11
N ALA A 507 3.74 7.71 4.77
CA ALA A 507 4.90 7.89 3.92
C ALA A 507 4.62 8.84 2.75
N LEU A 508 5.64 9.55 2.30
CA LEU A 508 5.60 10.45 1.15
C LEU A 508 6.67 10.06 0.12
N LEU A 509 6.23 9.72 -1.09
CA LEU A 509 7.07 9.50 -2.26
C LEU A 509 7.03 10.73 -3.15
N LEU A 510 8.18 11.40 -3.32
CA LEU A 510 8.32 12.55 -4.21
C LEU A 510 8.96 12.10 -5.52
N LEU A 511 8.15 12.08 -6.59
CA LEU A 511 8.58 11.68 -7.93
C LEU A 511 9.15 12.88 -8.70
N SER A 512 10.29 12.67 -9.34
CA SER A 512 10.97 13.66 -10.18
C SER A 512 11.61 13.00 -11.41
N GLU A 513 12.03 13.79 -12.40
CA GLU A 513 12.74 13.26 -13.57
C GLU A 513 14.20 12.92 -13.25
N PHE A 514 14.90 13.76 -12.48
CA PHE A 514 16.32 13.56 -12.19
C PHE A 514 16.69 13.80 -10.72
N ALA A 515 16.42 15.01 -10.22
CA ALA A 515 16.59 15.37 -8.83
C ALA A 515 15.39 16.20 -8.40
N PHE A 516 14.99 16.07 -7.15
CA PHE A 516 13.95 16.91 -6.58
C PHE A 516 14.39 18.38 -6.53
N VAL A 517 13.83 19.19 -7.44
CA VAL A 517 13.99 20.65 -7.47
C VAL A 517 12.60 21.25 -7.61
N VAL A 518 12.04 21.75 -6.51
CA VAL A 518 10.70 22.32 -6.54
C VAL A 518 10.77 23.73 -7.13
N THR A 519 10.17 23.90 -8.31
CA THR A 519 10.07 25.20 -8.98
C THR A 519 8.81 25.97 -8.60
N GLY A 520 7.70 25.28 -8.29
CA GLY A 520 6.40 25.89 -7.95
C GLY A 520 6.30 26.34 -6.49
N LYS A 521 5.90 27.60 -6.25
CA LYS A 521 5.73 28.16 -4.90
C LYS A 521 4.60 27.46 -4.13
N GLU A 522 3.58 27.00 -4.84
CA GLU A 522 2.37 26.38 -4.28
C GLU A 522 2.67 24.98 -3.75
N VAL A 523 3.50 24.21 -4.47
CA VAL A 523 4.02 22.92 -4.04
C VAL A 523 4.83 23.06 -2.73
N LYS A 524 5.73 24.05 -2.69
CA LYS A 524 6.54 24.33 -1.48
C LYS A 524 5.63 24.66 -0.29
N TYR A 525 4.59 25.46 -0.52
CA TYR A 525 3.60 25.80 0.49
C TYR A 525 2.86 24.56 1.02
N MET A 526 2.31 23.74 0.13
CA MET A 526 1.56 22.52 0.53
C MET A 526 2.42 21.57 1.36
N LEU A 527 3.63 21.26 0.89
CA LEU A 527 4.54 20.37 1.60
C LEU A 527 4.87 20.93 2.99
N LYS A 528 5.26 22.22 3.07
CA LYS A 528 5.64 22.87 4.34
C LYS A 528 4.51 22.91 5.36
N HIS A 529 3.26 23.05 4.91
CA HIS A 529 2.10 23.21 5.80
C HIS A 529 1.29 21.93 6.02
N SER A 530 1.68 20.81 5.40
CA SER A 530 1.04 19.50 5.56
C SER A 530 1.23 18.87 6.95
N GLY A 531 0.28 18.01 7.33
CA GLY A 531 0.32 17.17 8.53
C GLY A 531 1.46 16.16 8.48
N PHE A 532 1.72 15.54 7.33
CA PHE A 532 2.87 14.66 7.13
C PHE A 532 4.18 15.35 7.51
N PHE A 533 4.49 16.53 6.96
CA PHE A 533 5.73 17.22 7.29
C PHE A 533 5.81 17.59 8.78
N LYS A 534 4.71 18.07 9.37
CA LYS A 534 4.67 18.37 10.80
C LYS A 534 4.96 17.15 11.67
N ASN A 535 4.43 15.99 11.30
CA ASN A 535 4.63 14.74 12.04
C ASN A 535 6.02 14.15 11.79
N TRP A 536 6.49 14.16 10.55
CA TRP A 536 7.84 13.72 10.19
C TRP A 536 8.95 14.56 10.84
N LEU A 537 8.74 15.88 11.00
CA LEU A 537 9.63 16.75 11.76
C LEU A 537 9.71 16.38 13.25
N LYS A 538 8.59 15.92 13.82
CA LYS A 538 8.54 15.45 15.22
C LYS A 538 9.20 14.08 15.36
N ASP A 539 8.90 13.17 14.43
CA ASP A 539 9.40 11.80 14.43
C ASP A 539 9.65 11.26 13.01
N SER A 540 10.89 11.42 12.55
CA SER A 540 11.35 10.90 11.25
C SER A 540 11.56 9.39 11.22
N GLN A 541 11.33 8.68 12.33
CA GLN A 541 11.42 7.23 12.41
C GLN A 541 10.07 6.55 12.22
N GLU A 542 8.97 7.24 12.53
CA GLU A 542 7.58 6.78 12.34
C GLU A 542 7.00 7.15 10.99
N TYR A 543 7.57 8.17 10.33
CA TYR A 543 7.13 8.64 9.01
C TYR A 543 8.28 8.52 8.01
N LYS A 544 7.98 8.14 6.76
CA LYS A 544 9.01 7.89 5.74
C LYS A 544 8.94 8.90 4.59
N LEU A 545 10.04 9.57 4.30
CA LEU A 545 10.18 10.46 3.14
C LEU A 545 11.15 9.84 2.13
N MET A 546 10.70 9.71 0.87
CA MET A 546 11.52 9.14 -0.20
C MET A 546 11.49 10.02 -1.46
N PHE A 547 12.66 10.30 -2.01
CA PHE A 547 12.83 10.96 -3.30
C PHE A 547 13.14 9.93 -4.38
N LEU A 548 12.26 9.84 -5.38
CA LEU A 548 12.42 8.95 -6.51
C LEU A 548 12.65 9.78 -7.76
N SER A 549 13.66 9.41 -8.56
CA SER A 549 13.82 9.99 -9.89
C SER A 549 13.63 8.94 -10.97
N TYR A 550 13.06 9.36 -12.10
CA TYR A 550 12.81 8.52 -13.26
C TYR A 550 13.36 9.17 -14.54
N PRO A 551 14.66 9.00 -14.84
CA PRO A 551 15.34 9.77 -15.89
C PRO A 551 15.22 9.15 -17.30
N GLU A 552 14.23 8.28 -17.56
CA GLU A 552 14.12 7.48 -18.80
C GLU A 552 14.20 8.32 -20.09
N LYS A 553 13.67 9.56 -20.06
CA LYS A 553 13.66 10.47 -21.21
C LYS A 553 15.04 10.99 -21.61
N TYR A 554 16.03 10.87 -20.74
CA TYR A 554 17.38 11.33 -20.99
C TYR A 554 18.24 10.19 -21.54
N GLN A 555 18.71 10.34 -22.78
CA GLN A 555 19.52 9.33 -23.48
C GLN A 555 20.76 8.85 -22.70
N LYS A 556 21.31 9.69 -21.81
CA LYS A 556 22.43 9.31 -20.93
C LYS A 556 22.06 8.23 -19.89
N TYR A 557 20.78 8.12 -19.52
CA TYR A 557 20.26 7.16 -18.53
C TYR A 557 19.51 5.99 -19.20
N GLN A 558 19.80 5.77 -20.48
CA GLN A 558 19.31 4.65 -21.26
C GLN A 558 20.43 3.61 -21.40
N PHE A 559 20.22 2.42 -20.85
CA PHE A 559 21.25 1.40 -20.69
C PHE A 559 20.86 0.11 -21.42
N GLY A 560 21.79 -0.44 -22.20
CA GLY A 560 21.67 -1.77 -22.81
C GLY A 560 22.52 -2.82 -22.09
N ARG A 561 22.55 -4.05 -22.63
CA ARG A 561 23.30 -5.20 -22.09
C ARG A 561 24.77 -4.89 -21.76
N SER A 562 25.42 -4.06 -22.58
CA SER A 562 26.86 -3.76 -22.47
C SER A 562 27.20 -2.59 -21.54
N ASP A 563 26.21 -1.96 -20.91
CA ASP A 563 26.40 -0.71 -20.15
C ASP A 563 26.61 -0.90 -18.62
N LEU A 564 26.89 -2.12 -18.15
CA LEU A 564 27.03 -2.43 -16.71
C LEU A 564 28.04 -1.51 -15.98
N ILE A 565 29.16 -1.16 -16.62
CA ILE A 565 30.17 -0.26 -16.02
C ILE A 565 29.62 1.17 -15.87
N ASN A 566 28.82 1.63 -16.84
CA ASN A 566 28.19 2.96 -16.78
C ASN A 566 27.08 3.00 -15.73
N LEU A 567 26.33 1.89 -15.61
CA LEU A 567 25.31 1.70 -14.58
C LEU A 567 25.91 1.72 -13.17
N GLN A 568 27.04 1.04 -12.94
CA GLN A 568 27.76 1.08 -11.65
C GLN A 568 28.24 2.48 -11.28
N ARG A 569 28.59 3.31 -12.27
CA ARG A 569 28.97 4.71 -12.04
C ARG A 569 27.80 5.59 -11.59
N MET A 570 26.55 5.12 -11.71
CA MET A 570 25.40 5.86 -11.22
C MET A 570 25.36 5.98 -9.69
N GLU A 571 25.97 5.06 -8.93
CA GLU A 571 26.01 5.19 -7.46
C GLU A 571 26.61 6.56 -7.04
N HIS A 572 27.62 7.02 -7.77
CA HIS A 572 28.26 8.31 -7.53
C HIS A 572 27.40 9.49 -8.02
N GLU A 573 26.54 9.28 -9.02
CA GLU A 573 25.54 10.27 -9.44
C GLU A 573 24.36 10.35 -8.47
N GLU A 574 23.96 9.23 -7.86
CA GLU A 574 22.96 9.18 -6.80
C GLU A 574 23.40 9.92 -5.53
N GLU A 575 24.68 9.81 -5.15
CA GLU A 575 25.20 10.55 -4.00
C GLU A 575 25.14 12.07 -4.24
N LYS A 576 25.55 12.52 -5.43
CA LYS A 576 25.46 13.94 -5.83
C LYS A 576 24.00 14.41 -5.90
N LYS A 577 23.11 13.57 -6.42
CA LYS A 577 21.67 13.83 -6.46
C LYS A 577 21.13 13.99 -5.03
N ARG A 578 21.41 13.04 -4.14
CA ARG A 578 20.99 13.07 -2.73
C ARG A 578 21.39 14.38 -2.06
N MET A 579 22.64 14.83 -2.25
CA MET A 579 23.10 16.10 -1.68
C MET A 579 22.25 17.29 -2.14
N ARG A 580 21.95 17.38 -3.44
CA ARG A 580 21.08 18.45 -4.00
C ARG A 580 19.66 18.39 -3.46
N GLU A 581 19.09 17.19 -3.32
CA GLU A 581 17.73 17.01 -2.79
C GLU A 581 17.64 17.43 -1.31
N LEU A 582 18.66 17.10 -0.51
CA LEU A 582 18.76 17.52 0.89
C LEU A 582 18.93 19.04 1.02
N GLU A 583 19.72 19.67 0.13
CA GLU A 583 19.84 21.13 0.07
C GLU A 583 18.51 21.80 -0.25
N GLU A 584 17.76 21.29 -1.24
CA GLU A 584 16.46 21.85 -1.61
C GLU A 584 15.41 21.63 -0.51
N LEU A 585 15.38 20.44 0.09
CA LEU A 585 14.53 20.17 1.25
C LEU A 585 14.82 21.13 2.40
N SER A 586 16.10 21.37 2.69
CA SER A 586 16.51 22.34 3.73
C SER A 586 15.98 23.75 3.44
N ARG A 587 15.96 24.17 2.17
CA ARG A 587 15.40 25.48 1.78
C ARG A 587 13.89 25.54 2.00
N ILE A 588 13.16 24.47 1.67
CA ILE A 588 11.71 24.38 1.89
C ILE A 588 11.39 24.44 3.39
N MET A 589 12.20 23.79 4.22
CA MET A 589 11.97 23.69 5.66
C MET A 589 12.33 24.94 6.46
N TYR A 590 13.01 25.94 5.89
CA TYR A 590 13.43 27.14 6.61
C TYR A 590 12.27 27.77 7.41
N PRO A 591 12.43 28.04 8.72
CA PRO A 591 13.70 28.10 9.49
C PRO A 591 14.18 26.78 10.13
N ASN A 592 13.48 25.67 9.94
CA ASN A 592 13.89 24.37 10.50
C ASN A 592 15.11 23.80 9.76
N SER A 593 16.04 23.20 10.49
CA SER A 593 17.22 22.53 9.92
C SER A 593 17.05 21.00 9.88
N LEU A 594 17.60 20.36 8.85
CA LEU A 594 17.68 18.89 8.80
C LEU A 594 18.69 18.40 9.83
N THR A 595 18.24 17.61 10.81
CA THR A 595 19.15 16.93 11.74
C THR A 595 19.82 15.73 11.05
N PRO A 596 21.00 15.28 11.52
CA PRO A 596 21.66 14.10 10.95
C PRO A 596 20.80 12.83 10.95
N ASN A 597 19.95 12.65 11.98
CA ASN A 597 19.04 11.52 12.06
C ASN A 597 17.95 11.57 10.96
N MET A 598 17.35 12.74 10.74
CA MET A 598 16.38 12.94 9.67
C MET A 598 17.01 12.69 8.30
N THR A 599 18.22 13.22 8.09
CA THR A 599 18.97 13.02 6.84
C THR A 599 19.27 11.55 6.57
N ARG A 600 19.53 10.73 7.60
CA ARG A 600 19.73 9.28 7.44
C ARG A 600 18.44 8.54 7.08
N ASN A 601 17.29 9.01 7.56
CA ASN A 601 16.00 8.36 7.35
C ASN A 601 15.38 8.66 5.97
N ILE A 602 15.85 9.72 5.29
CA ILE A 602 15.47 10.04 3.91
C ILE A 602 16.09 9.03 2.95
N VAL A 603 15.25 8.46 2.09
CA VAL A 603 15.69 7.60 0.99
C VAL A 603 15.72 8.42 -0.29
N THR A 604 16.80 8.31 -1.04
CA THR A 604 16.90 8.82 -2.41
C THR A 604 17.17 7.62 -3.30
N SER A 605 16.44 7.46 -4.39
CA SER A 605 16.70 6.40 -5.36
C SER A 605 16.37 6.86 -6.78
N THR A 606 17.21 6.47 -7.72
CA THR A 606 16.96 6.60 -9.15
C THR A 606 16.32 5.30 -9.62
N ILE A 607 15.05 5.38 -9.97
CA ILE A 607 14.33 4.30 -10.58
C ILE A 607 14.64 4.39 -12.07
N LEU A 608 15.47 3.49 -12.56
CA LEU A 608 15.69 3.38 -13.99
C LEU A 608 14.49 2.68 -14.64
N PRO A 609 14.25 2.88 -15.95
CA PRO A 609 13.21 2.18 -16.72
C PRO A 609 13.39 0.66 -16.84
N LEU A 610 14.11 0.05 -15.90
CA LEU A 610 14.35 -1.38 -15.80
C LEU A 610 13.16 -2.16 -15.23
N LEU A 611 11.98 -1.92 -15.80
CA LEU A 611 10.97 -2.96 -15.83
C LEU A 611 11.36 -4.11 -16.78
N HIS A 612 12.48 -4.01 -17.52
CA HIS A 612 12.69 -4.87 -18.68
C HIS A 612 14.05 -5.56 -18.81
N THR A 613 15.11 -5.24 -18.05
CA THR A 613 16.40 -6.00 -18.14
C THR A 613 16.26 -7.46 -17.75
N SER A 614 15.20 -7.78 -17.02
CA SER A 614 14.83 -9.15 -16.71
C SER A 614 14.29 -9.91 -17.93
N ILE A 615 13.84 -9.23 -18.99
CA ILE A 615 13.05 -9.84 -20.07
C ILE A 615 13.89 -10.67 -21.05
N HIS A 616 15.19 -10.41 -21.15
CA HIS A 616 16.10 -11.27 -21.93
C HIS A 616 16.72 -12.43 -21.19
N ALA A 617 16.61 -12.47 -19.86
CA ALA A 617 17.33 -13.47 -19.07
C ALA A 617 16.80 -14.91 -19.24
N GLN A 618 15.78 -15.15 -20.09
CA GLN A 618 15.09 -16.45 -20.13
C GLN A 618 14.56 -16.86 -21.51
N GLU A 619 15.27 -16.56 -22.61
CA GLU A 619 15.17 -17.40 -23.82
C GLU A 619 16.33 -18.40 -23.83
N GLY A 620 16.05 -19.62 -23.35
CA GLY A 620 17.01 -20.74 -23.42
C GLY A 620 18.14 -20.69 -22.38
N MET A 621 18.09 -21.62 -21.42
CA MET A 621 19.05 -21.84 -20.32
C MET A 621 19.11 -20.70 -19.26
N PRO A 622 18.25 -20.77 -18.22
CA PRO A 622 17.95 -19.65 -17.31
C PRO A 622 19.10 -19.09 -16.45
N HIS A 623 20.15 -19.86 -16.11
CA HIS A 623 20.99 -19.51 -14.95
C HIS A 623 22.34 -18.85 -15.28
N GLU A 624 22.96 -19.13 -16.44
CA GLU A 624 24.16 -18.39 -16.87
C GLU A 624 23.81 -16.93 -17.18
N LEU A 625 22.66 -16.69 -17.83
CA LEU A 625 22.13 -15.34 -18.03
C LEU A 625 21.73 -14.67 -16.70
N ILE A 626 20.93 -15.31 -15.84
CA ILE A 626 20.47 -14.67 -14.58
C ILE A 626 21.64 -14.25 -13.67
N GLY A 627 22.76 -14.98 -13.65
CA GLY A 627 23.96 -14.58 -12.90
C GLY A 627 24.57 -13.25 -13.39
N GLU A 628 24.62 -13.04 -14.71
CA GLU A 628 25.12 -11.79 -15.31
C GLU A 628 24.14 -10.62 -15.11
N TYR A 629 22.83 -10.87 -15.16
CA TYR A 629 21.79 -9.83 -15.12
C TYR A 629 21.23 -9.50 -13.74
N ALA A 630 21.37 -10.38 -12.75
CA ALA A 630 20.96 -10.11 -11.37
C ALA A 630 21.69 -8.89 -10.79
N ARG A 631 22.97 -8.74 -11.15
CA ARG A 631 23.75 -7.55 -10.80
C ARG A 631 23.16 -6.29 -11.43
N PHE A 632 22.59 -6.38 -12.62
CA PHE A 632 21.92 -5.26 -13.29
C PHE A 632 20.62 -4.87 -12.55
N LEU A 633 19.84 -5.84 -12.06
CA LEU A 633 18.63 -5.60 -11.26
C LEU A 633 18.91 -4.85 -9.94
N GLN A 634 20.06 -5.10 -9.31
CA GLN A 634 20.47 -4.41 -8.08
C GLN A 634 20.59 -2.88 -8.27
N TYR A 635 21.00 -2.43 -9.47
CA TYR A 635 21.24 -1.01 -9.75
C TYR A 635 20.03 -0.28 -10.35
N THR A 636 18.85 -0.91 -10.40
CA THR A 636 17.63 -0.33 -10.96
C THR A 636 16.90 0.63 -10.05
N GLY A 637 17.21 0.59 -8.75
CA GLY A 637 16.49 1.29 -7.70
C GLY A 637 15.15 0.66 -7.32
N ILE A 638 14.53 -0.19 -8.16
CA ILE A 638 13.22 -0.80 -7.87
C ILE A 638 13.30 -1.74 -6.67
N GLN A 639 14.29 -2.62 -6.62
CA GLN A 639 14.48 -3.52 -5.47
C GLN A 639 14.67 -2.72 -4.18
N ASN A 640 15.48 -1.66 -4.21
CA ASN A 640 15.67 -0.78 -3.06
C ASN A 640 14.36 -0.09 -2.63
N LEU A 641 13.55 0.40 -3.58
CA LEU A 641 12.22 0.96 -3.29
C LEU A 641 11.33 -0.06 -2.57
N LEU A 642 11.23 -1.29 -3.11
CA LEU A 642 10.41 -2.35 -2.54
C LEU A 642 10.87 -2.73 -1.14
N THR A 643 12.18 -2.93 -0.94
CA THR A 643 12.76 -3.25 0.37
C THR A 643 12.58 -2.12 1.38
N GLN A 644 12.75 -0.86 0.97
CA GLN A 644 12.56 0.28 1.89
C GLN A 644 11.10 0.46 2.31
N LEU A 645 10.15 0.23 1.40
CA LEU A 645 8.72 0.21 1.74
C LEU A 645 8.39 -0.95 2.68
N ASP A 646 8.87 -2.15 2.37
CA ASP A 646 8.66 -3.35 3.19
C ASP A 646 9.18 -3.19 4.63
N LEU A 647 10.43 -2.73 4.78
CA LEU A 647 11.01 -2.47 6.10
C LEU A 647 10.26 -1.41 6.90
N PHE A 648 9.75 -0.37 6.22
CA PHE A 648 8.93 0.65 6.84
C PHE A 648 7.60 0.07 7.35
N ILE A 649 6.94 -0.75 6.53
CA ILE A 649 5.69 -1.41 6.86
C ILE A 649 5.85 -2.37 8.04
N LEU A 650 6.90 -3.19 7.97
CA LEU A 650 7.26 -4.12 9.02
C LEU A 650 7.40 -3.40 10.36
N LYS A 651 8.11 -2.27 10.39
CA LYS A 651 8.30 -1.49 11.61
C LYS A 651 6.98 -0.97 12.17
N ARG A 652 6.08 -0.46 11.33
CA ARG A 652 4.76 0.05 11.75
C ARG A 652 3.85 -1.07 12.28
N LYS A 653 3.94 -2.28 11.73
CA LYS A 653 3.15 -3.44 12.15
C LYS A 653 3.87 -4.34 13.17
N GLN A 654 5.09 -3.98 13.58
CA GLN A 654 5.96 -4.85 14.37
C GLN A 654 5.34 -5.25 15.70
N ILE A 655 4.79 -4.29 16.45
CA ILE A 655 4.22 -4.52 17.77
C ILE A 655 3.05 -5.51 17.67
N LEU A 656 2.11 -5.28 16.76
CA LEU A 656 0.95 -6.15 16.55
C LEU A 656 1.38 -7.57 16.11
N LEU A 657 2.37 -7.67 15.22
CA LEU A 657 2.92 -8.96 14.80
C LEU A 657 3.57 -9.73 15.96
N GLU A 658 4.38 -9.06 16.77
CA GLU A 658 5.03 -9.68 17.93
C GLU A 658 4.01 -10.10 18.98
N GLU A 659 2.97 -9.31 19.22
CA GLU A 659 1.86 -9.70 20.10
C GLU A 659 1.13 -10.94 19.59
N LEU A 660 0.81 -11.00 18.30
CA LEU A 660 0.17 -12.15 17.66
C LEU A 660 1.05 -13.41 17.72
N GLU A 661 2.34 -13.28 17.42
CA GLU A 661 3.31 -14.38 17.50
C GLU A 661 3.42 -14.92 18.93
N ASN A 662 3.48 -14.02 19.93
CA ASN A 662 3.53 -14.40 21.34
C ASN A 662 2.24 -15.11 21.78
N LYS A 663 1.07 -14.59 21.43
CA LYS A 663 -0.24 -15.21 21.74
C LYS A 663 -0.36 -16.61 21.16
N LEU A 664 0.03 -16.79 19.90
CA LEU A 664 0.03 -18.12 19.26
C LEU A 664 1.01 -19.08 19.91
N THR A 665 2.21 -18.61 20.24
CA THR A 665 3.23 -19.43 20.91
C THR A 665 2.75 -19.88 22.30
N ASP A 666 2.11 -18.98 23.05
CA ASP A 666 1.56 -19.31 24.36
C ASP A 666 0.36 -20.27 24.25
N PHE A 667 -0.46 -20.12 23.21
CA PHE A 667 -1.53 -21.06 22.89
C PHE A 667 -0.99 -22.48 22.59
N GLU A 668 0.07 -22.60 21.77
CA GLU A 668 0.74 -23.88 21.48
C GLU A 668 1.31 -24.54 22.73
N LYS A 669 1.93 -23.75 23.63
CA LYS A 669 2.42 -24.24 24.92
C LYS A 669 1.29 -24.74 25.81
N LYS A 670 0.14 -24.05 25.86
CA LYS A 670 -1.03 -24.50 26.62
C LYS A 670 -1.56 -25.84 26.08
N LYS A 671 -1.77 -25.94 24.76
CA LYS A 671 -2.29 -27.16 24.10
C LYS A 671 -1.37 -28.37 24.25
N SER A 672 -0.06 -28.18 24.10
CA SER A 672 0.93 -29.25 24.29
C SER A 672 0.97 -29.75 25.75
N ASN A 673 0.87 -28.86 26.73
CA ASN A 673 0.78 -29.20 28.16
C ASN A 673 -0.51 -29.94 28.52
N GLU A 674 -1.61 -29.69 27.80
CA GLU A 674 -2.87 -30.44 27.96
C GLU A 674 -2.82 -31.81 27.30
N SER A 675 -2.25 -31.94 26.10
CA SER A 675 -2.14 -33.25 25.41
C SER A 675 -1.19 -34.25 26.09
N ASN A 676 -0.18 -33.76 26.82
CA ASN A 676 0.78 -34.60 27.55
C ASN A 676 0.22 -35.15 28.89
N LYS A 677 -1.03 -34.86 29.26
CA LYS A 677 -1.72 -35.52 30.38
C LYS A 677 -2.53 -36.71 29.89
N GLY A 678 -1.88 -37.88 29.78
CA GLY A 678 -2.55 -39.16 29.52
C GLY A 678 -3.58 -39.57 30.61
N PRO A 679 -4.42 -40.60 30.35
CA PRO A 679 -5.57 -40.93 31.18
C PRO A 679 -5.12 -41.51 32.54
N ARG A 680 -5.19 -40.70 33.60
CA ARG A 680 -5.05 -41.20 34.96
C ARG A 680 -6.39 -41.75 35.45
N ASN A 681 -6.53 -43.07 35.39
CA ASN A 681 -7.48 -43.79 36.25
C ASN A 681 -7.08 -43.61 37.71
N SER A 682 -8.01 -43.05 38.48
CA SER A 682 -8.28 -43.22 39.91
C SER A 682 -7.31 -44.08 40.74
N ALA A 683 -6.44 -43.44 41.52
CA ALA A 683 -6.14 -43.82 42.91
C ALA A 683 -5.39 -42.69 43.62
N GLY A 684 -6.12 -41.97 44.49
CA GLY A 684 -5.62 -41.39 45.73
C GLY A 684 -4.29 -40.62 45.69
N CYS A 685 -4.27 -39.48 45.02
CA CYS A 685 -3.57 -38.27 45.46
C CYS A 685 -3.97 -37.17 44.49
N SER A 686 -4.93 -36.33 44.91
CA SER A 686 -5.18 -35.05 44.27
C SER A 686 -3.82 -34.36 44.09
N PRO A 687 -3.37 -34.06 42.86
CA PRO A 687 -2.40 -32.99 42.73
C PRO A 687 -3.14 -31.79 43.31
N GLN A 688 -2.67 -31.29 44.45
CA GLN A 688 -2.95 -29.90 44.80
C GLN A 688 -2.64 -29.15 43.51
N LYS A 689 -3.69 -28.66 42.83
CA LYS A 689 -3.52 -27.52 41.93
C LYS A 689 -2.64 -26.57 42.73
N PRO A 690 -1.53 -26.04 42.22
CA PRO A 690 -0.94 -24.88 42.87
C PRO A 690 -2.12 -23.93 43.02
N ASP A 691 -2.56 -23.74 44.27
CA ASP A 691 -3.76 -22.98 44.57
C ASP A 691 -3.56 -21.69 43.84
N ILE A 692 -4.57 -21.39 43.04
CA ILE A 692 -4.65 -20.31 42.10
C ILE A 692 -4.02 -19.08 42.74
N ILE A 693 -2.72 -18.85 42.49
CA ILE A 693 -2.02 -17.71 43.10
C ILE A 693 -2.64 -16.46 42.50
N GLN A 694 -3.05 -16.46 41.23
CA GLN A 694 -3.69 -15.32 40.59
C GLN A 694 -5.10 -14.98 41.12
N GLU A 695 -6.08 -15.87 41.17
CA GLU A 695 -7.39 -15.57 41.79
C GLU A 695 -7.31 -15.34 43.30
N SER A 696 -6.44 -16.02 44.06
CA SER A 696 -6.27 -15.72 45.49
C SER A 696 -5.53 -14.41 45.73
N PHE A 697 -4.59 -14.03 44.85
CA PHE A 697 -3.92 -12.73 44.82
C PHE A 697 -4.85 -11.62 44.31
N LEU A 698 -5.65 -11.88 43.28
CA LEU A 698 -6.64 -10.94 42.75
C LEU A 698 -7.77 -10.73 43.76
N LYS A 699 -8.24 -11.77 44.46
CA LYS A 699 -9.20 -11.63 45.56
C LYS A 699 -8.60 -10.99 46.81
N LYS A 700 -7.36 -11.32 47.19
CA LYS A 700 -6.67 -10.67 48.33
C LYS A 700 -6.34 -9.22 48.07
N ASN A 701 -6.12 -8.85 46.81
CA ASN A 701 -5.77 -7.49 46.39
C ASN A 701 -6.92 -6.82 45.63
N GLU A 702 -8.15 -7.35 45.68
CA GLU A 702 -9.30 -6.84 44.94
C GLU A 702 -9.64 -5.42 45.40
N ASP A 703 -9.63 -5.20 46.72
CA ASP A 703 -9.79 -3.90 47.34
C ASP A 703 -8.66 -2.92 46.96
N LEU A 704 -7.45 -3.43 46.72
CA LEU A 704 -6.29 -2.64 46.29
C LEU A 704 -6.39 -2.23 44.82
N PHE A 705 -6.78 -3.15 43.92
CA PHE A 705 -7.04 -2.84 42.51
C PHE A 705 -8.24 -1.92 42.36
N ASN A 706 -9.28 -2.10 43.19
CA ASN A 706 -10.41 -1.18 43.26
C ASN A 706 -9.97 0.20 43.76
N GLY A 707 -9.08 0.29 44.75
CA GLY A 707 -8.50 1.55 45.22
C GLY A 707 -7.64 2.25 44.15
N LEU A 708 -6.82 1.51 43.40
CA LEU A 708 -6.03 2.03 42.29
C LEU A 708 -6.95 2.56 41.18
N LYS A 709 -7.96 1.78 40.80
CA LYS A 709 -8.97 2.15 39.80
C LYS A 709 -9.73 3.41 40.21
N GLN A 710 -10.22 3.47 41.45
CA GLN A 710 -10.89 4.67 41.98
C GLN A 710 -9.97 5.90 41.99
N THR A 711 -8.67 5.72 42.25
CA THR A 711 -7.70 6.81 42.24
C THR A 711 -7.43 7.31 40.81
N GLN A 712 -7.31 6.39 39.85
CA GLN A 712 -7.17 6.74 38.43
C GLN A 712 -8.42 7.41 37.89
N GLU A 713 -9.60 6.87 38.19
CA GLU A 713 -10.89 7.47 37.83
C GLU A 713 -11.03 8.85 38.45
N ARG A 714 -10.61 9.05 39.70
CA ARG A 714 -10.59 10.36 40.34
C ARG A 714 -9.66 11.32 39.61
N ILE A 715 -8.42 10.93 39.29
CA ILE A 715 -7.47 11.79 38.57
C ILE A 715 -7.98 12.17 37.17
N ILE A 716 -8.57 11.20 36.46
CA ILE A 716 -9.18 11.44 35.15
C ILE A 716 -10.35 12.41 35.29
N ASN A 717 -11.27 12.14 36.22
CA ASN A 717 -12.44 12.98 36.46
C ASN A 717 -12.05 14.38 36.93
N ASP A 718 -11.07 14.52 37.82
CA ASP A 718 -10.57 15.82 38.29
C ASP A 718 -9.92 16.57 37.12
N THR A 719 -9.15 15.89 36.26
CA THR A 719 -8.55 16.52 35.07
C THR A 719 -9.62 16.98 34.08
N ILE A 720 -10.66 16.19 33.86
CA ILE A 720 -11.81 16.53 33.00
C ILE A 720 -12.58 17.73 33.59
N ASN A 721 -12.99 17.60 34.85
CA ASN A 721 -13.90 18.54 35.51
C ASN A 721 -13.23 19.84 35.98
N SER A 722 -11.91 19.87 36.11
CA SER A 722 -11.16 21.09 36.43
C SER A 722 -10.35 21.57 35.23
N THR A 723 -9.26 20.88 34.90
CA THR A 723 -8.22 21.41 34.00
C THR A 723 -8.70 21.53 32.56
N LEU A 724 -9.41 20.52 32.05
CA LEU A 724 -10.02 20.55 30.72
C LEU A 724 -11.20 21.52 30.67
N THR A 725 -12.04 21.53 31.71
CA THR A 725 -13.18 22.45 31.80
C THR A 725 -12.71 23.91 31.83
N ASP A 726 -11.73 24.23 32.66
CA ASP A 726 -11.12 25.57 32.75
C ASP A 726 -10.40 25.95 31.45
N LEU A 727 -9.66 25.01 30.84
CA LEU A 727 -9.03 25.23 29.54
C LEU A 727 -10.08 25.52 28.47
N MET A 728 -11.20 24.79 28.47
CA MET A 728 -12.28 25.01 27.54
C MET A 728 -12.99 26.33 27.76
N LEU A 729 -13.17 26.74 29.03
CA LEU A 729 -13.73 28.04 29.38
C LEU A 729 -12.79 29.19 28.95
N GLN A 730 -11.49 29.02 29.14
CA GLN A 730 -10.46 29.97 28.71
C GLN A 730 -10.40 30.07 27.19
N SER A 731 -10.40 28.94 26.47
CA SER A 731 -10.43 28.94 25.01
C SER A 731 -11.74 29.50 24.46
N ALA A 732 -12.89 29.25 25.09
CA ALA A 732 -14.14 29.91 24.73
C ALA A 732 -14.06 31.42 24.94
N THR A 733 -13.49 31.88 26.06
CA THR A 733 -13.30 33.30 26.35
C THR A 733 -12.31 33.96 25.38
N SER A 734 -11.22 33.26 25.06
CA SER A 734 -10.22 33.67 24.06
C SER A 734 -10.85 33.75 22.67
N ALA A 735 -11.64 32.76 22.29
CA ALA A 735 -12.39 32.74 21.04
C ALA A 735 -13.39 33.89 20.95
N ILE A 736 -14.13 34.19 22.02
CA ILE A 736 -15.03 35.35 22.09
C ILE A 736 -14.26 36.67 21.90
N LYS A 737 -13.09 36.80 22.53
CA LYS A 737 -12.24 37.99 22.41
C LYS A 737 -11.65 38.13 21.01
N MET A 738 -11.10 37.05 20.47
CA MET A 738 -10.55 37.00 19.11
C MET A 738 -11.65 37.22 18.06
N TRP A 739 -12.85 36.73 18.32
CA TRP A 739 -14.05 37.02 17.54
C TRP A 739 -14.30 38.52 17.52
N ALA A 740 -14.47 39.17 18.68
CA ALA A 740 -14.73 40.61 18.75
C ALA A 740 -13.62 41.47 18.09
N GLU A 741 -12.36 41.06 18.21
CA GLU A 741 -11.22 41.76 17.60
C GLU A 741 -11.15 41.60 16.07
N LYS A 742 -11.62 40.46 15.54
CA LYS A 742 -11.56 40.14 14.11
C LYS A 742 -12.91 40.22 13.40
N GLU A 743 -14.03 40.39 14.09
CA GLU A 743 -15.39 40.44 13.55
C GLU A 743 -15.51 41.48 12.44
N ARG A 744 -14.91 42.67 12.63
CA ARG A 744 -14.87 43.73 11.59
C ARG A 744 -14.05 43.36 10.34
N LYS A 745 -13.22 42.33 10.44
CA LYS A 745 -12.42 41.75 9.34
C LYS A 745 -13.11 40.50 8.75
N ILE A 746 -14.13 39.95 9.42
CA ILE A 746 -15.00 38.87 8.95
C ILE A 746 -16.14 39.55 8.20
N THR A 747 -15.87 39.98 6.97
CA THR A 747 -16.85 40.70 6.15
C THR A 747 -17.78 39.77 5.38
N ASP A 748 -17.62 38.45 5.53
CA ASP A 748 -18.21 37.48 4.60
C ASP A 748 -18.75 36.19 5.27
N PRO A 749 -20.02 35.80 5.01
CA PRO A 749 -20.63 34.57 5.51
C PRO A 749 -20.01 33.26 4.98
N GLY A 750 -19.23 33.25 3.90
CA GLY A 750 -18.58 32.04 3.36
C GLY A 750 -17.59 31.36 4.32
N ILE A 751 -17.09 32.10 5.32
CA ILE A 751 -16.12 31.62 6.32
C ILE A 751 -16.75 30.57 7.26
N PHE A 752 -18.09 30.52 7.36
CA PHE A 752 -18.82 29.60 8.23
C PHE A 752 -19.19 28.25 7.59
N ASN A 753 -18.73 27.96 6.37
CA ASN A 753 -19.01 26.67 5.72
C ASN A 753 -18.29 25.53 6.47
N PRO A 754 -19.01 24.57 7.09
CA PRO A 754 -18.41 23.51 7.90
C PRO A 754 -17.60 22.50 7.08
N GLU A 755 -17.79 22.40 5.77
CA GLU A 755 -16.98 21.55 4.89
C GLU A 755 -15.66 22.22 4.48
N TYR A 756 -15.52 23.50 4.81
CA TYR A 756 -14.33 24.29 4.56
C TYR A 756 -13.45 24.35 5.83
N LYS A 757 -12.38 23.53 5.87
CA LYS A 757 -11.43 23.50 7.02
C LYS A 757 -10.54 24.74 7.16
N GLY A 758 -10.84 25.86 6.47
CA GLY A 758 -10.09 27.11 6.65
C GLY A 758 -8.65 27.09 6.10
N LYS A 759 -8.29 26.17 5.21
CA LYS A 759 -6.89 25.96 4.79
C LYS A 759 -6.49 26.64 3.47
N HIS A 760 -7.38 27.37 2.78
CA HIS A 760 -7.01 28.08 1.55
C HIS A 760 -6.23 29.37 1.88
N PRO A 761 -5.10 29.65 1.21
CA PRO A 761 -4.26 30.84 1.46
C PRO A 761 -4.97 32.18 1.14
N ALA A 762 -6.16 32.15 0.55
CA ALA A 762 -6.92 33.36 0.21
C ALA A 762 -7.55 34.08 1.41
N PHE A 763 -7.96 33.35 2.46
CA PHE A 763 -8.71 33.93 3.57
C PHE A 763 -7.77 34.44 4.67
N GLN A 764 -7.87 35.74 4.97
CA GLN A 764 -7.01 36.42 5.95
C GLN A 764 -7.31 36.01 7.41
N VAL A 765 -8.44 35.36 7.67
CA VAL A 765 -8.89 34.92 9.00
C VAL A 765 -9.47 33.51 8.90
N LYS A 766 -8.90 32.56 9.66
CA LYS A 766 -9.38 31.16 9.72
C LYS A 766 -10.30 30.99 10.93
N ILE A 767 -11.55 30.57 10.73
CA ILE A 767 -12.50 30.33 11.85
C ILE A 767 -12.00 29.24 12.79
N HIS A 768 -11.35 28.19 12.26
CA HIS A 768 -10.69 27.19 13.09
C HIS A 768 -9.67 27.83 14.07
N ASP A 769 -8.87 28.79 13.61
CA ASP A 769 -7.87 29.45 14.45
C ASP A 769 -8.50 30.47 15.41
N LEU A 770 -9.68 31.02 15.07
CA LEU A 770 -10.48 31.83 15.98
C LEU A 770 -11.10 31.01 17.11
N LEU A 771 -11.59 29.81 16.80
CA LEU A 771 -12.34 28.96 17.73
C LEU A 771 -11.45 28.02 18.54
N PHE A 772 -10.36 27.53 17.96
CA PHE A 772 -9.56 26.42 18.50
C PHE A 772 -8.04 26.69 18.49
N GLY A 773 -7.60 27.86 18.03
CA GLY A 773 -6.20 28.14 17.70
C GLY A 773 -5.20 27.94 18.85
N ASP A 774 -5.59 28.25 20.09
CA ASP A 774 -4.75 28.04 21.27
C ASP A 774 -4.99 26.69 21.97
N LEU A 775 -6.11 26.03 21.64
CA LEU A 775 -6.52 24.77 22.23
C LEU A 775 -5.64 23.62 21.73
N ALA A 776 -5.31 23.62 20.43
CA ALA A 776 -4.48 22.60 19.78
C ALA A 776 -3.06 22.49 20.37
N GLU A 777 -2.51 23.60 20.88
CA GLU A 777 -1.17 23.62 21.51
C GLU A 777 -1.21 23.28 23.01
N LYS A 778 -2.32 23.59 23.69
CA LYS A 778 -2.48 23.39 25.14
C LYS A 778 -2.98 21.99 25.52
N LEU A 779 -3.83 21.37 24.68
CA LEU A 779 -4.34 20.00 24.88
C LEU A 779 -3.22 18.95 25.08
N PRO A 780 -2.15 18.92 24.25
CA PRO A 780 -1.05 17.98 24.44
C PRO A 780 -0.37 18.10 25.81
N LEU A 781 -0.23 19.31 26.36
CA LEU A 781 0.38 19.54 27.67
C LEU A 781 -0.48 18.97 28.80
N VAL A 782 -1.81 19.11 28.70
CA VAL A 782 -2.76 18.54 29.65
C VAL A 782 -2.70 17.01 29.61
N PHE A 783 -2.72 16.41 28.41
CA PHE A 783 -2.63 14.95 28.27
C PHE A 783 -1.27 14.40 28.70
N GLN A 784 -0.16 15.09 28.41
CA GLN A 784 1.16 14.70 28.89
C GLN A 784 1.23 14.72 30.42
N LYS A 785 0.64 15.73 31.06
CA LYS A 785 0.56 15.80 32.53
C LYS A 785 -0.33 14.69 33.08
N LEU A 786 -1.50 14.45 32.50
CA LEU A 786 -2.40 13.36 32.89
C LEU A 786 -1.70 11.99 32.80
N ILE A 787 -1.00 11.73 31.68
CA ILE A 787 -0.22 10.49 31.50
C ILE A 787 0.88 10.39 32.55
N LYS A 788 1.55 11.50 32.88
CA LYS A 788 2.59 11.52 33.92
C LYS A 788 2.02 11.25 35.30
N ASP A 789 0.88 11.86 35.65
CA ASP A 789 0.23 11.70 36.95
C ASP A 789 -0.29 10.26 37.11
N LEU A 790 -0.90 9.70 36.06
CA LEU A 790 -1.32 8.29 36.03
C LEU A 790 -0.12 7.34 36.15
N LYS A 791 0.99 7.62 35.45
CA LYS A 791 2.24 6.84 35.59
C LYS A 791 2.83 6.96 36.99
N GLN A 792 2.75 8.12 37.63
CA GLN A 792 3.27 8.33 38.98
C GLN A 792 2.47 7.54 40.01
N VAL A 793 1.15 7.41 39.84
CA VAL A 793 0.31 6.51 40.66
C VAL A 793 0.75 5.04 40.48
N PHE A 794 1.02 4.61 39.25
CA PHE A 794 1.56 3.26 39.00
C PHE A 794 2.94 3.04 39.62
N GLU A 795 3.83 4.03 39.58
CA GLU A 795 5.16 3.91 40.20
C GLU A 795 5.11 3.97 41.73
N GLN A 796 4.24 4.81 42.31
CA GLN A 796 3.99 4.81 43.76
C GLN A 796 3.42 3.47 44.23
N TYR A 797 2.53 2.87 43.43
CA TYR A 797 2.01 1.52 43.67
C TYR A 797 3.14 0.46 43.66
N LYS A 798 4.06 0.51 42.69
CA LYS A 798 5.24 -0.38 42.67
C LYS A 798 6.13 -0.18 43.91
N VAL A 799 6.40 1.07 44.31
CA VAL A 799 7.30 1.37 45.43
C VAL A 799 6.70 0.99 46.79
N HIS A 800 5.40 1.22 47.01
CA HIS A 800 4.74 0.84 48.26
C HIS A 800 4.67 -0.68 48.50
N HIS A 801 4.73 -1.49 47.43
CA HIS A 801 4.60 -2.96 47.51
C HIS A 801 5.87 -3.75 47.21
N ILE A 802 7.00 -3.09 46.91
CA ILE A 802 8.34 -3.72 46.92
C ILE A 802 8.94 -3.74 48.36
N PHE A 803 8.37 -2.98 49.30
CA PHE A 803 8.84 -2.87 50.70
C PHE A 803 7.83 -3.39 51.76
N GLN A 804 6.80 -4.14 51.34
CA GLN A 804 5.99 -5.01 52.20
C GLN A 804 6.23 -6.46 51.76
#